data_AF-A0A516SBI0-F1
#
_entry.id   AF-A0A516SBI0-F1
#
_cell.length_a   1.000
_cell.length_b   1.000
_cell.length_c   1.000
_cell.angle_alpha   90.00
_cell.angle_beta   90.00
_cell.angle_gamma   90.00
#
_symmetry.space_group_name_H-M   'P 1'
#
loop_
_entity.id
_entity.type
_entity.pdbx_description
1 polymer ?
#
loop_
_entity_poly.entity_id
_entity_poly.type
_entity_poly.pdbx_seq_one_letter_code
_entity_poly.pdbx_strand_id
1 'polypeptide(L)'
;MNTMARYTRKLGECTALLLVALLAACGGDDGSPDPILGTGGVVPIAPTVTAVAPTPNATAVPINTKIITAAFSKAMDPNTLTSTSFTLTCPATATQTGSVTYKALGSVASLTLANNLPARTTCTATITTGAKDTGGIALASNFSWTFTTGIDAAVDITAPTVSSIIPLANATGVALNSRITASFSEPMDPLTIDTNHFSLACPVGTPVAGTTGYTVSGNVATFIPNSPLPANITCTATITTGVRDVAANAMAAPFTWTFTTGTTGDTTAPTVTSTLPLLGANNVATNTQITATFSEAMAPLTFNSASFKLACPANTPVAGTVGYAVNSRVATFVPINPLPSGATCLATISTAVTDVAMNAMVMPYSWQFTIGVVADNTAPTLLSTFPAANATNVGTDTLVTVLFSEAMSPLTLTTTQFTLLNGNASVAGTVQYDATSHIATFTPLAPLMNSTTYTAQIYRGVTDVRGNELAIGPVPNNWTFTTAAAPVFEPAVPLGTVAPFGTFGGTAGMTNTGTLTLINGNIGTTATGTSAITGFHDTAGDIYTQTPANIGAVNGTIYTCTNSTTGPTSAGANAPACAIATQARLDAQTAYQALVAMPPGANPGGNLAGLTLTPGVYTAPSGSFLIQGGDLTLDAQGNANAVFVFQMSSTLGVGGPGAAFPQSIILTGGALAKNVYWQVGSAAIINAAGGGTMVGTIIAQSGVAFSTAGNTSILTLNGRALSLGAAITLVDTVINVPAP
;
A
#
# COMPACT_ATOMS: atom_id res chain seq x y z
N MET A 1 -50.83 -47.68 12.26
CA MET A 1 -50.90 -48.86 11.36
C MET A 1 -51.96 -48.60 10.31
N ASN A 2 -51.62 -48.88 9.05
CA ASN A 2 -52.48 -48.83 7.85
C ASN A 2 -52.75 -47.48 7.18
N THR A 3 -51.70 -46.86 6.62
CA THR A 3 -51.81 -46.02 5.40
C THR A 3 -50.50 -45.96 4.58
N MET A 4 -49.63 -46.97 4.70
CA MET A 4 -48.41 -47.16 3.88
C MET A 4 -48.56 -48.38 2.96
N ALA A 5 -49.59 -48.38 2.10
CA ALA A 5 -49.87 -49.49 1.18
C ALA A 5 -50.54 -49.06 -0.15
N ARG A 6 -50.32 -47.84 -0.63
CA ARG A 6 -50.86 -47.37 -1.93
C ARG A 6 -49.88 -46.55 -2.80
N TYR A 7 -48.57 -46.79 -2.67
CA TYR A 7 -47.55 -46.18 -3.55
C TYR A 7 -46.46 -47.17 -4.02
N THR A 8 -46.78 -48.46 -4.17
CA THR A 8 -45.86 -49.50 -4.65
C THR A 8 -46.38 -50.23 -5.89
N ARG A 9 -46.93 -49.50 -6.87
CA ARG A 9 -47.37 -50.11 -8.15
C ARG A 9 -47.16 -49.29 -9.44
N LYS A 10 -46.23 -48.33 -9.44
CA LYS A 10 -45.79 -47.60 -10.67
C LYS A 10 -44.31 -47.18 -10.65
N LEU A 11 -43.43 -48.06 -10.15
CA LEU A 11 -41.97 -47.82 -10.15
C LEU A 11 -41.19 -49.12 -10.37
N GLY A 12 -41.60 -49.91 -11.36
CA GLY A 12 -41.05 -51.25 -11.62
C GLY A 12 -40.85 -51.62 -13.10
N GLU A 13 -40.94 -50.66 -14.04
CA GLU A 13 -40.85 -50.94 -15.48
C GLU A 13 -39.93 -49.98 -16.28
N CYS A 14 -38.95 -49.33 -15.64
CA CYS A 14 -37.96 -48.50 -16.38
C CYS A 14 -36.48 -48.78 -16.04
N THR A 15 -36.15 -49.95 -15.48
CA THR A 15 -34.76 -50.34 -15.22
C THR A 15 -34.47 -51.74 -15.77
N ALA A 16 -34.39 -51.84 -17.10
CA ALA A 16 -33.72 -52.93 -17.81
C ALA A 16 -33.57 -52.56 -19.30
N LEU A 17 -32.51 -51.83 -19.66
CA LEU A 17 -31.69 -52.02 -20.87
C LEU A 17 -30.66 -50.88 -20.94
N LEU A 18 -29.50 -51.10 -20.34
CA LEU A 18 -28.30 -50.30 -20.54
C LEU A 18 -27.13 -51.26 -20.73
N LEU A 19 -26.85 -51.67 -21.97
CA LEU A 19 -25.50 -52.07 -22.38
C LEU A 19 -25.38 -52.22 -23.92
N VAL A 20 -24.29 -51.64 -24.44
CA VAL A 20 -23.61 -51.88 -25.74
C VAL A 20 -24.16 -51.16 -26.98
N ALA A 21 -23.48 -50.09 -27.40
CA ALA A 21 -22.74 -50.03 -28.68
C ALA A 21 -22.07 -48.65 -28.89
N LEU A 22 -20.74 -48.60 -28.79
CA LEU A 22 -19.90 -47.65 -29.54
C LEU A 22 -19.85 -48.11 -31.00
N LEU A 23 -20.00 -47.20 -31.97
CA LEU A 23 -19.15 -47.07 -33.17
C LEU A 23 -19.67 -45.99 -34.16
N ALA A 24 -18.76 -45.10 -34.53
CA ALA A 24 -18.62 -44.39 -35.82
C ALA A 24 -19.81 -43.62 -36.41
N ALA A 25 -19.81 -42.29 -36.24
CA ALA A 25 -20.47 -41.36 -37.15
C ALA A 25 -19.51 -41.01 -38.31
N CYS A 26 -19.76 -41.60 -39.47
CA CYS A 26 -19.36 -41.12 -40.79
C CYS A 26 -20.60 -40.51 -41.46
N GLY A 27 -20.43 -39.40 -42.17
CA GLY A 27 -21.50 -38.49 -42.58
C GLY A 27 -22.42 -38.94 -43.71
N GLY A 28 -23.34 -38.05 -44.05
CA GLY A 28 -24.19 -38.13 -45.24
C GLY A 28 -25.45 -37.29 -45.11
N ASP A 29 -25.48 -36.17 -45.84
CA ASP A 29 -26.63 -35.31 -46.12
C ASP A 29 -27.83 -36.07 -46.70
N ASP A 30 -29.04 -35.72 -46.25
CA ASP A 30 -30.19 -35.49 -47.12
C ASP A 30 -31.26 -34.60 -46.45
N GLY A 31 -31.45 -33.42 -47.04
CA GLY A 31 -32.33 -32.38 -46.53
C GLY A 31 -33.81 -32.69 -46.71
N SER A 32 -34.56 -32.61 -45.61
CA SER A 32 -35.95 -32.13 -45.49
C SER A 32 -36.35 -32.12 -44.01
N PRO A 33 -36.70 -30.98 -43.39
CA PRO A 33 -37.21 -30.98 -42.03
C PRO A 33 -38.73 -31.17 -42.02
N ASP A 34 -39.19 -32.33 -41.54
CA ASP A 34 -40.56 -32.49 -41.07
C ASP A 34 -40.75 -31.72 -39.75
N PRO A 35 -41.82 -30.92 -39.57
CA PRO A 35 -41.95 -29.99 -38.45
C PRO A 35 -42.91 -30.56 -37.40
N ILE A 36 -42.41 -31.24 -36.37
CA ILE A 36 -43.12 -31.46 -35.09
C ILE A 36 -42.05 -31.91 -34.10
N LEU A 37 -41.54 -30.97 -33.32
CA LEU A 37 -40.98 -31.09 -31.95
C LEU A 37 -40.31 -29.75 -31.65
N GLY A 38 -41.07 -28.84 -31.02
CA GLY A 38 -40.58 -27.54 -30.60
C GLY A 38 -39.50 -27.69 -29.52
N THR A 39 -38.24 -27.66 -29.93
CA THR A 39 -37.17 -27.22 -29.06
C THR A 39 -37.35 -25.71 -28.87
N GLY A 40 -37.27 -25.24 -27.64
CA GLY A 40 -37.23 -23.80 -27.36
C GLY A 40 -35.97 -23.22 -27.99
N GLY A 41 -36.08 -22.84 -29.27
CA GLY A 41 -35.04 -22.15 -30.00
C GLY A 41 -34.80 -20.82 -29.32
N VAL A 42 -33.72 -20.76 -28.53
CA VAL A 42 -33.18 -19.49 -28.04
C VAL A 42 -32.94 -18.64 -29.28
N VAL A 43 -33.74 -17.59 -29.45
CA VAL A 43 -33.57 -16.65 -30.56
C VAL A 43 -32.13 -16.13 -30.51
N PRO A 44 -31.32 -16.30 -31.57
CA PRO A 44 -29.95 -15.82 -31.58
C PRO A 44 -29.92 -14.33 -31.30
N ILE A 45 -29.30 -13.93 -30.19
CA ILE A 45 -29.21 -12.51 -29.80
C ILE A 45 -28.12 -11.86 -30.65
N ALA A 46 -28.40 -10.76 -31.33
CA ALA A 46 -27.39 -10.04 -32.12
C ALA A 46 -26.24 -9.49 -31.24
N PRO A 47 -24.99 -9.40 -31.74
CA PRO A 47 -23.95 -8.62 -31.08
C PRO A 47 -24.35 -7.15 -30.95
N THR A 48 -23.91 -6.50 -29.86
CA THR A 48 -24.08 -5.06 -29.64
C THR A 48 -22.73 -4.43 -29.29
N VAL A 49 -22.57 -3.14 -29.58
CA VAL A 49 -21.40 -2.35 -29.16
C VAL A 49 -21.56 -1.96 -27.68
N THR A 50 -20.54 -2.23 -26.87
CA THR A 50 -20.58 -2.13 -25.40
C THR A 50 -19.78 -0.95 -24.87
N ALA A 51 -18.77 -0.51 -25.61
CA ALA A 51 -17.91 0.62 -25.29
C ALA A 51 -17.23 1.12 -26.55
N VAL A 52 -16.89 2.41 -26.58
CA VAL A 52 -16.13 3.02 -27.68
C VAL A 52 -15.13 4.03 -27.11
N ALA A 53 -13.99 4.18 -27.79
CA ALA A 53 -13.06 5.28 -27.58
C ALA A 53 -12.69 5.90 -28.95
N PRO A 54 -12.76 7.23 -29.12
CA PRO A 54 -13.23 8.24 -28.17
C PRO A 54 -14.69 8.03 -27.73
N THR A 55 -15.01 8.46 -26.51
CA THR A 55 -16.36 8.31 -25.96
C THR A 55 -17.37 9.15 -26.75
N PRO A 56 -18.65 8.77 -26.78
CA PRO A 56 -19.68 9.54 -27.47
C PRO A 56 -19.70 10.99 -26.98
N ASN A 57 -19.76 11.93 -27.93
CA ASN A 57 -19.77 13.38 -27.71
C ASN A 57 -18.52 13.94 -27.03
N ALA A 58 -17.41 13.18 -26.99
CA ALA A 58 -16.13 13.70 -26.51
C ALA A 58 -15.74 14.95 -27.31
N THR A 59 -15.35 16.00 -26.60
CA THR A 59 -14.83 17.24 -27.18
C THR A 59 -13.33 17.33 -26.98
N ALA A 60 -12.65 18.12 -27.81
CA ALA A 60 -11.21 18.32 -27.73
C ALA A 60 -10.39 17.03 -27.86
N VAL A 61 -10.89 16.05 -28.62
CA VAL A 61 -10.14 14.84 -28.95
C VAL A 61 -8.83 15.23 -29.67
N PRO A 62 -7.66 14.75 -29.22
CA PRO A 62 -6.39 15.11 -29.83
C PRO A 62 -6.32 14.72 -31.31
N ILE A 63 -5.76 15.59 -32.14
CA ILE A 63 -5.72 15.36 -33.60
C ILE A 63 -4.83 14.19 -34.00
N ASN A 64 -3.88 13.80 -33.14
CA ASN A 64 -3.04 12.62 -33.33
C ASN A 64 -3.66 11.34 -32.75
N THR A 65 -4.93 11.34 -32.34
CA THR A 65 -5.65 10.09 -32.04
C THR A 65 -5.69 9.23 -33.31
N LYS A 66 -4.91 8.14 -33.32
CA LYS A 66 -4.76 7.23 -34.46
C LYS A 66 -5.69 6.04 -34.39
N ILE A 67 -6.19 5.70 -33.22
CA ILE A 67 -6.93 4.45 -33.01
C ILE A 67 -8.31 4.76 -32.47
N ILE A 68 -9.33 4.34 -33.22
CA ILE A 68 -10.73 4.37 -32.78
C ILE A 68 -11.12 2.95 -32.40
N THR A 69 -11.63 2.73 -31.19
CA THR A 69 -11.95 1.40 -30.68
C THR A 69 -13.45 1.21 -30.47
N ALA A 70 -13.92 -0.02 -30.66
CA ALA A 70 -15.27 -0.47 -30.33
C ALA A 70 -15.22 -1.86 -29.69
N ALA A 71 -15.75 -1.99 -28.49
CA ALA A 71 -15.92 -3.27 -27.80
C ALA A 71 -17.31 -3.86 -28.07
N PHE A 72 -17.43 -5.19 -28.07
CA PHE A 72 -18.66 -5.91 -28.38
C PHE A 72 -19.15 -6.79 -27.22
N SER A 73 -20.44 -7.10 -27.22
CA SER A 73 -21.10 -7.93 -26.19
C SER A 73 -20.78 -9.42 -26.28
N LYS A 74 -20.00 -9.82 -27.29
CA LYS A 74 -19.61 -11.20 -27.58
C LYS A 74 -18.45 -11.21 -28.58
N ALA A 75 -17.85 -12.40 -28.77
CA ALA A 75 -16.80 -12.60 -29.77
C ALA A 75 -17.31 -12.28 -31.19
N MET A 76 -16.51 -11.52 -31.94
CA MET A 76 -16.79 -11.12 -33.31
C MET A 76 -15.95 -11.93 -34.30
N ASP A 77 -16.44 -12.13 -35.51
CA ASP A 77 -15.65 -12.71 -36.60
C ASP A 77 -14.69 -11.64 -37.15
N PRO A 78 -13.35 -11.81 -36.97
CA PRO A 78 -12.37 -10.83 -37.41
C PRO A 78 -12.41 -10.56 -38.92
N ASN A 79 -12.86 -11.53 -39.74
CA ASN A 79 -12.93 -11.38 -41.19
C ASN A 79 -14.03 -10.41 -41.63
N THR A 80 -15.02 -10.19 -40.77
CA THR A 80 -16.12 -9.25 -41.03
C THR A 80 -15.84 -7.86 -40.48
N LEU A 81 -14.75 -7.69 -39.72
CA LEU A 81 -14.28 -6.42 -39.18
C LEU A 81 -13.23 -5.83 -40.13
N THR A 82 -13.68 -4.99 -41.06
CA THR A 82 -12.86 -4.39 -42.11
C THR A 82 -13.14 -2.89 -42.19
N SER A 83 -12.37 -2.16 -43.00
CA SER A 83 -12.60 -0.73 -43.26
C SER A 83 -13.94 -0.42 -43.95
N THR A 84 -14.74 -1.43 -44.30
CA THR A 84 -16.12 -1.25 -44.79
C THR A 84 -17.18 -1.44 -43.71
N SER A 85 -16.86 -2.18 -42.65
CA SER A 85 -17.76 -2.45 -41.52
C SER A 85 -17.45 -1.62 -40.28
N PHE A 86 -16.25 -1.07 -40.17
CA PHE A 86 -15.88 -0.04 -39.20
C PHE A 86 -15.27 1.16 -39.94
N THR A 87 -16.04 2.24 -40.02
CA THR A 87 -15.69 3.45 -40.78
C THR A 87 -15.61 4.68 -39.88
N LEU A 88 -14.87 5.69 -40.35
CA LEU A 88 -14.79 7.02 -39.74
C LEU A 88 -14.92 8.08 -40.83
N THR A 89 -15.77 9.09 -40.63
CA THR A 89 -15.88 10.28 -41.50
C THR A 89 -15.58 11.55 -40.72
N CYS A 90 -14.72 12.42 -41.26
CA CYS A 90 -14.33 13.70 -40.66
C CYS A 90 -14.09 14.78 -41.75
N PRO A 91 -14.98 15.80 -41.93
CA PRO A 91 -16.36 15.88 -41.43
C PRO A 91 -17.27 14.83 -42.13
N ALA A 92 -18.59 14.85 -41.89
CA ALA A 92 -19.55 13.79 -42.23
C ALA A 92 -19.51 13.19 -43.67
N THR A 93 -18.81 13.82 -44.63
CA THR A 93 -18.66 13.36 -46.02
C THR A 93 -17.26 12.91 -46.41
N ALA A 94 -16.24 13.13 -45.57
CA ALA A 94 -14.84 12.83 -45.87
C ALA A 94 -14.35 11.61 -45.08
N THR A 95 -14.40 10.44 -45.71
CA THR A 95 -13.95 9.16 -45.13
C THR A 95 -12.46 9.20 -44.79
N GLN A 96 -12.13 8.84 -43.56
CA GLN A 96 -10.77 8.62 -43.11
C GLN A 96 -10.37 7.17 -43.41
N THR A 97 -9.22 6.98 -44.04
CA THR A 97 -8.72 5.64 -44.40
C THR A 97 -7.93 5.02 -43.24
N GLY A 98 -8.07 3.71 -43.10
CA GLY A 98 -7.42 2.95 -42.05
C GLY A 98 -7.58 1.45 -42.23
N SER A 99 -6.93 0.69 -41.36
CA SER A 99 -7.08 -0.76 -41.24
C SER A 99 -7.83 -1.11 -39.97
N VAL A 100 -8.56 -2.23 -40.00
CA VAL A 100 -9.30 -2.72 -38.84
C VAL A 100 -8.62 -3.98 -38.33
N THR A 101 -8.42 -4.02 -37.01
CA THR A 101 -7.86 -5.16 -36.30
C THR A 101 -8.79 -5.56 -35.16
N TYR A 102 -8.63 -6.76 -34.62
CA TYR A 102 -9.50 -7.28 -33.57
C TYR A 102 -8.71 -8.01 -32.48
N LYS A 103 -8.91 -7.59 -31.23
CA LYS A 103 -8.43 -8.29 -30.03
C LYS A 103 -9.55 -9.15 -29.46
N ALA A 104 -9.41 -10.47 -29.58
CA ALA A 104 -10.43 -11.43 -29.16
C ALA A 104 -10.71 -11.37 -27.65
N LEU A 105 -9.67 -11.37 -26.81
CA LEU A 105 -9.81 -11.19 -25.36
C LEU A 105 -10.09 -9.71 -25.05
N GLY A 106 -11.35 -9.42 -24.77
CA GLY A 106 -11.91 -8.07 -24.65
C GLY A 106 -12.90 -7.71 -25.76
N SER A 107 -12.97 -8.53 -26.81
CA SER A 107 -13.84 -8.32 -27.96
C SER A 107 -13.77 -6.89 -28.52
N VAL A 108 -12.55 -6.41 -28.76
CA VAL A 108 -12.29 -5.01 -29.17
C VAL A 108 -11.85 -4.97 -30.62
N ALA A 109 -12.59 -4.28 -31.48
CA ALA A 109 -12.13 -3.87 -32.80
C ALA A 109 -11.45 -2.51 -32.72
N SER A 110 -10.37 -2.34 -33.48
CA SER A 110 -9.59 -1.10 -33.56
C SER A 110 -9.46 -0.67 -35.02
N LEU A 111 -9.97 0.51 -35.36
CA LEU A 111 -9.70 1.20 -36.62
C LEU A 111 -8.46 2.07 -36.45
N THR A 112 -7.35 1.65 -37.07
CA THR A 112 -6.08 2.40 -37.08
C THR A 112 -6.02 3.28 -38.31
N LEU A 113 -5.97 4.58 -38.10
CA LEU A 113 -5.98 5.62 -39.12
C LEU A 113 -4.59 5.82 -39.72
N ALA A 114 -4.53 6.01 -41.04
CA ALA A 114 -3.27 6.32 -41.72
C ALA A 114 -2.76 7.73 -41.38
N ASN A 115 -3.68 8.71 -41.29
CA ASN A 115 -3.37 10.12 -41.12
C ASN A 115 -3.89 10.67 -39.78
N ASN A 116 -3.42 11.85 -39.37
CA ASN A 116 -3.98 12.53 -38.21
C ASN A 116 -5.40 13.00 -38.54
N LEU A 117 -6.24 13.11 -37.51
CA LEU A 117 -7.58 13.65 -37.66
C LEU A 117 -7.53 15.15 -37.99
N PRO A 118 -8.48 15.67 -38.79
CA PRO A 118 -8.58 17.10 -39.02
C PRO A 118 -8.99 17.84 -37.73
N ALA A 119 -8.48 19.05 -37.50
CA ALA A 119 -8.81 19.84 -36.32
C ALA A 119 -10.23 20.43 -36.36
N ARG A 120 -10.77 20.72 -35.17
CA ARG A 120 -12.08 21.35 -34.92
C ARG A 120 -13.22 20.72 -35.72
N THR A 121 -13.12 19.42 -35.96
CA THR A 121 -13.98 18.69 -36.86
C THR A 121 -14.81 17.68 -36.08
N THR A 122 -16.11 17.69 -36.31
CA THR A 122 -16.97 16.61 -35.83
C THR A 122 -16.77 15.40 -36.72
N CYS A 123 -16.28 14.33 -36.10
CA CYS A 123 -16.09 13.03 -36.70
C CYS A 123 -17.24 12.11 -36.34
N THR A 124 -17.66 11.25 -37.27
CA THR A 124 -18.67 10.20 -37.05
C THR A 124 -18.04 8.85 -37.30
N ALA A 125 -17.94 8.02 -36.26
CA ALA A 125 -17.53 6.63 -36.38
C ALA A 125 -18.78 5.76 -36.53
N THR A 126 -18.70 4.70 -37.35
CA THR A 126 -19.83 3.80 -37.60
C THR A 126 -19.36 2.35 -37.65
N ILE A 127 -20.01 1.49 -36.86
CA ILE A 127 -20.00 0.03 -37.06
C ILE A 127 -21.26 -0.34 -37.83
N THR A 128 -21.11 -0.94 -39.00
CA THR A 128 -22.25 -1.32 -39.85
C THR A 128 -22.77 -2.72 -39.50
N THR A 129 -23.96 -3.06 -40.01
CA THR A 129 -24.49 -4.44 -39.99
C THR A 129 -23.65 -5.45 -40.79
N GLY A 130 -22.58 -5.01 -41.45
CA GLY A 130 -21.58 -5.89 -42.06
C GLY A 130 -20.72 -6.64 -41.04
N ALA A 131 -20.57 -6.10 -39.81
CA ALA A 131 -19.85 -6.76 -38.73
C ALA A 131 -20.72 -7.86 -38.10
N LYS A 132 -20.15 -9.07 -37.96
CA LYS A 132 -20.85 -10.27 -37.49
C LYS A 132 -20.12 -10.93 -36.33
N ASP A 133 -20.88 -11.64 -35.51
CA ASP A 133 -20.31 -12.53 -34.50
C ASP A 133 -19.70 -13.80 -35.11
N THR A 134 -18.99 -14.58 -34.29
CA THR A 134 -18.40 -15.87 -34.74
C THR A 134 -19.44 -16.91 -35.16
N GLY A 135 -20.72 -16.69 -34.83
CA GLY A 135 -21.86 -17.48 -35.29
C GLY A 135 -22.52 -16.94 -36.57
N GLY A 136 -21.97 -15.89 -37.17
CA GLY A 136 -22.47 -15.27 -38.40
C GLY A 136 -23.65 -14.31 -38.21
N ILE A 137 -24.05 -13.99 -36.97
CA ILE A 137 -25.14 -13.05 -36.69
C ILE A 137 -24.60 -11.62 -36.75
N ALA A 138 -25.22 -10.78 -37.59
CA ALA A 138 -24.89 -9.37 -37.75
C ALA A 138 -25.38 -8.50 -36.57
N LEU A 139 -24.80 -7.30 -36.42
CA LEU A 139 -25.45 -6.26 -35.61
C LEU A 139 -26.90 -6.04 -36.09
N ALA A 140 -27.81 -5.80 -35.14
CA ALA A 140 -29.23 -5.56 -35.45
C ALA A 140 -29.46 -4.27 -36.26
N SER A 141 -28.61 -3.26 -36.05
CA SER A 141 -28.60 -2.00 -36.77
C SER A 141 -27.19 -1.43 -36.80
N ASN A 142 -26.93 -0.47 -37.68
CA ASN A 142 -25.68 0.31 -37.61
C ASN A 142 -25.59 1.00 -36.24
N PHE A 143 -24.38 1.02 -35.69
CA PHE A 143 -24.06 1.77 -34.48
C PHE A 143 -23.15 2.93 -34.87
N SER A 144 -23.61 4.16 -34.68
CA SER A 144 -22.85 5.36 -34.98
C SER A 144 -22.74 6.25 -33.76
N TRP A 145 -21.57 6.88 -33.60
CA TRP A 145 -21.33 7.88 -32.56
C TRP A 145 -20.44 8.99 -33.09
N THR A 146 -20.54 10.16 -32.44
CA THR A 146 -19.80 11.35 -32.82
C THR A 146 -18.81 11.76 -31.73
N PHE A 147 -17.72 12.41 -32.15
CA PHE A 147 -16.80 13.14 -31.27
C PHE A 147 -16.24 14.34 -32.04
N THR A 148 -15.71 15.33 -31.33
CA THR A 148 -15.17 16.56 -31.93
C THR A 148 -13.70 16.73 -31.59
N THR A 149 -12.87 16.90 -32.62
CA THR A 149 -11.43 17.12 -32.46
C THR A 149 -11.11 18.52 -31.94
N GLY A 150 -9.98 18.64 -31.24
CA GLY A 150 -9.45 19.91 -30.75
C GLY A 150 -8.90 20.84 -31.84
N ILE A 151 -8.32 21.96 -31.43
CA ILE A 151 -7.60 22.89 -32.32
C ILE A 151 -6.30 22.26 -32.88
N ASP A 152 -5.73 22.80 -33.97
CA ASP A 152 -4.57 22.23 -34.69
C ASP A 152 -3.32 21.96 -33.85
N ALA A 153 -3.16 22.61 -32.68
CA ALA A 153 -2.04 22.41 -31.77
C ALA A 153 -2.30 21.35 -30.67
N ALA A 154 -3.48 20.74 -30.63
CA ALA A 154 -3.85 19.75 -29.62
C ALA A 154 -3.36 18.35 -30.02
N VAL A 155 -2.04 18.17 -30.10
CA VAL A 155 -1.43 16.85 -30.13
C VAL A 155 -1.28 16.33 -28.70
N ASP A 156 -1.65 15.08 -28.49
CA ASP A 156 -1.38 14.38 -27.25
C ASP A 156 0.06 13.89 -27.25
N ILE A 157 0.86 14.41 -26.32
CA ILE A 157 2.25 14.01 -26.09
C ILE A 157 2.42 13.39 -24.70
N THR A 158 1.31 13.17 -24.00
CA THR A 158 1.32 12.63 -22.65
C THR A 158 1.60 11.15 -22.75
N ALA A 159 2.60 10.67 -22.02
CA ALA A 159 2.87 9.24 -21.98
C ALA A 159 1.83 8.56 -21.05
N PRO A 160 1.32 7.38 -21.43
CA PRO A 160 0.44 6.63 -20.56
C PRO A 160 1.17 6.19 -19.29
N THR A 161 0.43 6.15 -18.18
CA THR A 161 0.89 5.70 -16.86
C THR A 161 -0.10 4.70 -16.28
N VAL A 162 0.37 3.84 -15.37
CA VAL A 162 -0.49 2.88 -14.67
C VAL A 162 -1.16 3.58 -13.50
N SER A 163 -2.49 3.59 -13.49
CA SER A 163 -3.31 4.25 -12.46
C SER A 163 -3.74 3.33 -11.32
N SER A 164 -3.80 2.02 -11.58
CA SER A 164 -4.12 1.01 -10.58
C SER A 164 -3.67 -0.39 -10.99
N ILE A 165 -3.45 -1.26 -10.01
CA ILE A 165 -3.04 -2.65 -10.21
C ILE A 165 -3.78 -3.61 -9.27
N ILE A 166 -4.06 -4.82 -9.76
CA ILE A 166 -4.47 -5.97 -8.95
C ILE A 166 -3.63 -7.17 -9.41
N PRO A 167 -2.99 -7.92 -8.50
CA PRO A 167 -2.87 -7.69 -7.07
C PRO A 167 -2.16 -6.38 -6.74
N LEU A 168 -2.45 -5.81 -5.56
CA LEU A 168 -1.75 -4.63 -5.06
C LEU A 168 -0.26 -4.94 -4.87
N ALA A 169 0.59 -3.91 -5.02
CA ALA A 169 2.02 -4.04 -4.78
C ALA A 169 2.28 -4.55 -3.35
N ASN A 170 3.18 -5.52 -3.23
CA ASN A 170 3.55 -6.21 -1.99
C ASN A 170 2.41 -6.97 -1.30
N ALA A 171 1.27 -7.19 -1.97
CA ALA A 171 0.20 -8.02 -1.44
C ALA A 171 0.72 -9.43 -1.10
N THR A 172 0.25 -10.00 0.00
CA THR A 172 0.57 -11.38 0.42
C THR A 172 -0.70 -12.23 0.39
N GLY A 173 -0.55 -13.55 0.28
CA GLY A 173 -1.70 -14.46 0.27
C GLY A 173 -2.54 -14.38 -1.01
N VAL A 174 -1.98 -13.88 -2.12
CA VAL A 174 -2.71 -13.77 -3.39
C VAL A 174 -3.14 -15.16 -3.87
N ALA A 175 -4.42 -15.32 -4.21
CA ALA A 175 -4.99 -16.59 -4.62
C ALA A 175 -4.33 -17.15 -5.90
N LEU A 176 -4.16 -18.47 -5.96
CA LEU A 176 -3.43 -19.12 -7.05
C LEU A 176 -4.10 -18.96 -8.44
N ASN A 177 -5.40 -18.75 -8.50
CA ASN A 177 -6.18 -18.52 -9.72
C ASN A 177 -6.36 -17.03 -10.08
N SER A 178 -5.65 -16.12 -9.40
CA SER A 178 -5.79 -14.68 -9.64
C SER A 178 -5.33 -14.27 -11.04
N ARG A 179 -6.17 -13.50 -11.74
CA ARG A 179 -5.77 -12.69 -12.90
C ARG A 179 -5.06 -11.42 -12.43
N ILE A 180 -4.16 -10.93 -13.27
CA ILE A 180 -3.38 -9.71 -13.00
C ILE A 180 -3.93 -8.58 -13.86
N THR A 181 -4.31 -7.46 -13.27
CA THR A 181 -4.89 -6.32 -14.00
C THR A 181 -4.10 -5.05 -13.77
N ALA A 182 -4.02 -4.20 -14.78
CA ALA A 182 -3.50 -2.84 -14.68
C ALA A 182 -4.42 -1.88 -15.45
N SER A 183 -4.85 -0.81 -14.79
CA SER A 183 -5.59 0.28 -15.43
C SER A 183 -4.62 1.38 -15.84
N PHE A 184 -4.88 2.02 -16.97
CA PHE A 184 -4.04 3.11 -17.49
C PHE A 184 -4.70 4.48 -17.33
N SER A 185 -3.87 5.51 -17.38
CA SER A 185 -4.25 6.94 -17.35
C SER A 185 -5.17 7.38 -18.48
N GLU A 186 -5.16 6.65 -19.59
CA GLU A 186 -5.75 7.03 -20.86
C GLU A 186 -6.04 5.80 -21.73
N PRO A 187 -6.82 5.94 -22.82
CA PRO A 187 -7.09 4.85 -23.74
C PRO A 187 -5.82 4.31 -24.40
N MET A 188 -5.66 2.99 -24.36
CA MET A 188 -4.48 2.28 -24.87
C MET A 188 -4.75 1.68 -26.25
N ASP A 189 -3.69 1.50 -27.06
CA ASP A 189 -3.72 0.61 -28.22
C ASP A 189 -3.83 -0.84 -27.73
N PRO A 190 -4.98 -1.52 -27.95
CA PRO A 190 -5.19 -2.88 -27.46
C PRO A 190 -4.20 -3.91 -28.05
N LEU A 191 -3.59 -3.64 -29.21
CA LEU A 191 -2.63 -4.54 -29.84
C LEU A 191 -1.26 -4.50 -29.17
N THR A 192 -0.86 -3.35 -28.62
CA THR A 192 0.41 -3.24 -27.88
C THR A 192 0.35 -3.91 -26.51
N ILE A 193 -0.86 -4.18 -26.00
CA ILE A 193 -1.09 -4.99 -24.80
C ILE A 193 -0.99 -6.49 -25.15
N ASP A 194 0.23 -6.98 -25.35
CA ASP A 194 0.54 -8.39 -25.63
C ASP A 194 1.41 -9.00 -24.51
N THR A 195 1.76 -10.29 -24.63
CA THR A 195 2.56 -11.01 -23.63
C THR A 195 4.05 -10.61 -23.61
N ASN A 196 4.54 -9.88 -24.63
CA ASN A 196 5.90 -9.33 -24.62
C ASN A 196 5.96 -8.03 -23.81
N HIS A 197 4.86 -7.27 -23.78
CA HIS A 197 4.80 -5.97 -23.13
C HIS A 197 4.04 -5.98 -21.81
N PHE A 198 3.17 -6.95 -21.54
CA PHE A 198 2.58 -7.23 -20.23
C PHE A 198 2.81 -8.70 -19.85
N SER A 199 3.75 -8.92 -18.93
CA SER A 199 4.23 -10.25 -18.56
C SER A 199 4.26 -10.47 -17.05
N LEU A 200 4.33 -11.74 -16.66
CA LEU A 200 4.39 -12.19 -15.27
C LEU A 200 5.51 -13.22 -15.11
N ALA A 201 6.28 -13.14 -14.02
CA ALA A 201 7.28 -14.13 -13.66
C ALA A 201 7.13 -14.58 -12.19
N CYS A 202 7.20 -15.88 -11.92
CA CYS A 202 7.03 -16.48 -10.59
C CYS A 202 7.98 -17.70 -10.41
N PRO A 203 9.10 -17.61 -9.69
CA PRO A 203 9.73 -16.40 -9.12
C PRO A 203 10.40 -15.53 -10.21
N VAL A 204 11.07 -14.46 -9.80
CA VAL A 204 11.84 -13.57 -10.71
C VAL A 204 12.70 -14.38 -11.69
N GLY A 205 12.59 -14.06 -12.98
CA GLY A 205 13.32 -14.76 -14.05
C GLY A 205 12.66 -16.04 -14.57
N THR A 206 11.56 -16.50 -13.97
CA THR A 206 10.78 -17.67 -14.45
C THR A 206 9.44 -17.22 -15.02
N PRO A 207 9.29 -17.08 -16.36
CA PRO A 207 8.07 -16.58 -16.97
C PRO A 207 6.86 -17.49 -16.71
N VAL A 208 5.72 -16.87 -16.40
CA VAL A 208 4.42 -17.54 -16.35
C VAL A 208 3.77 -17.40 -17.72
N ALA A 209 3.36 -18.52 -18.32
CA ALA A 209 2.59 -18.49 -19.56
C ALA A 209 1.18 -17.96 -19.30
N GLY A 210 0.71 -17.07 -20.18
CA GLY A 210 -0.62 -16.48 -20.07
C GLY A 210 -1.06 -15.83 -21.35
N THR A 211 -2.21 -15.18 -21.29
CA THR A 211 -2.80 -14.41 -22.38
C THR A 211 -3.18 -13.02 -21.90
N THR A 212 -3.26 -12.04 -22.80
CA THR A 212 -3.63 -10.67 -22.45
C THR A 212 -4.96 -10.26 -23.07
N GLY A 213 -5.77 -9.55 -22.29
CA GLY A 213 -6.99 -8.89 -22.71
C GLY A 213 -6.96 -7.40 -22.42
N TYR A 214 -7.85 -6.65 -23.06
CA TYR A 214 -8.02 -5.22 -22.81
C TYR A 214 -9.49 -4.84 -22.73
N THR A 215 -9.86 -4.06 -21.71
CA THR A 215 -11.20 -3.51 -21.52
C THR A 215 -11.17 -2.02 -21.80
N VAL A 216 -11.89 -1.58 -22.84
CA VAL A 216 -11.94 -0.17 -23.28
C VAL A 216 -12.49 0.73 -22.16
N SER A 217 -13.62 0.35 -21.57
CA SER A 217 -14.19 1.07 -20.43
C SER A 217 -13.33 0.87 -19.18
N GLY A 218 -12.66 1.93 -18.72
CA GLY A 218 -11.75 1.89 -17.58
C GLY A 218 -10.28 1.62 -17.95
N ASN A 219 -9.95 1.53 -19.24
CA ASN A 219 -8.59 1.39 -19.75
C ASN A 219 -7.78 0.25 -19.10
N VAL A 220 -8.38 -0.95 -18.97
CA VAL A 220 -7.79 -2.03 -18.16
C VAL A 220 -7.16 -3.11 -19.02
N ALA A 221 -5.85 -3.31 -18.89
CA ALA A 221 -5.17 -4.52 -19.34
C ALA A 221 -5.33 -5.65 -18.33
N THR A 222 -5.53 -6.87 -18.80
CA THR A 222 -5.62 -8.08 -17.97
C THR A 222 -4.68 -9.14 -18.50
N PHE A 223 -3.81 -9.67 -17.65
CA PHE A 223 -3.01 -10.87 -17.90
C PHE A 223 -3.69 -12.05 -17.20
N ILE A 224 -3.99 -13.09 -17.98
CA ILE A 224 -4.66 -14.31 -17.53
C ILE A 224 -3.63 -15.44 -17.58
N PRO A 225 -3.13 -15.93 -16.43
CA PRO A 225 -2.29 -17.12 -16.39
C PRO A 225 -2.98 -18.33 -17.01
N ASN A 226 -2.26 -19.14 -17.79
CA ASN A 226 -2.80 -20.36 -18.41
C ASN A 226 -2.98 -21.51 -17.41
N SER A 227 -2.31 -21.43 -16.26
CA SER A 227 -2.38 -22.39 -15.15
C SER A 227 -2.40 -21.63 -13.82
N PRO A 228 -2.88 -22.26 -12.73
CA PRO A 228 -2.74 -21.67 -11.39
C PRO A 228 -1.29 -21.27 -11.11
N LEU A 229 -1.13 -20.12 -10.46
CA LEU A 229 0.14 -19.59 -10.01
C LEU A 229 0.78 -20.55 -8.99
N PRO A 230 2.12 -20.62 -8.92
CA PRO A 230 2.81 -21.40 -7.88
C PRO A 230 2.50 -20.88 -6.48
N ALA A 231 2.45 -21.77 -5.47
CA ALA A 231 2.13 -21.40 -4.09
C ALA A 231 3.33 -20.84 -3.31
N ASN A 232 3.10 -19.85 -2.43
CA ASN A 232 4.10 -19.18 -1.59
C ASN A 232 5.30 -18.63 -2.37
N ILE A 233 5.07 -18.09 -3.57
CA ILE A 233 6.09 -17.53 -4.45
C ILE A 233 5.85 -16.03 -4.63
N THR A 234 6.93 -15.26 -4.54
CA THR A 234 6.93 -13.86 -4.97
C THR A 234 6.95 -13.80 -6.50
N CYS A 235 5.89 -13.25 -7.05
CA CYS A 235 5.72 -13.00 -8.46
C CYS A 235 6.05 -11.53 -8.78
N THR A 236 6.55 -11.29 -10.00
CA THR A 236 6.81 -9.96 -10.54
C THR A 236 6.02 -9.78 -11.82
N ALA A 237 5.11 -8.81 -11.84
CA ALA A 237 4.43 -8.37 -13.05
C ALA A 237 5.19 -7.19 -13.66
N THR A 238 5.29 -7.17 -14.98
CA THR A 238 6.03 -6.14 -15.73
C THR A 238 5.20 -5.65 -16.90
N ILE A 239 5.04 -4.32 -16.98
CA ILE A 239 4.56 -3.62 -18.17
C ILE A 239 5.74 -2.82 -18.73
N THR A 240 6.11 -3.08 -19.98
CA THR A 240 7.28 -2.45 -20.58
C THR A 240 6.92 -1.15 -21.31
N THR A 241 7.92 -0.40 -21.76
CA THR A 241 7.71 0.84 -22.53
C THR A 241 7.15 0.61 -23.94
N GLY A 242 6.97 -0.64 -24.38
CA GLY A 242 6.42 -0.91 -25.70
C GLY A 242 4.89 -0.81 -25.79
N VAL A 243 4.17 -0.74 -24.65
CA VAL A 243 2.74 -0.41 -24.67
C VAL A 243 2.53 1.06 -25.04
N ARG A 244 1.50 1.34 -25.84
CA ARG A 244 1.21 2.68 -26.36
C ARG A 244 -0.24 3.09 -26.17
N ASP A 245 -0.48 4.38 -26.06
CA ASP A 245 -1.81 4.97 -26.11
C ASP A 245 -2.39 5.01 -27.54
N VAL A 246 -3.66 5.43 -27.66
CA VAL A 246 -4.34 5.63 -28.95
C VAL A 246 -3.77 6.77 -29.80
N ALA A 247 -2.95 7.64 -29.22
CA ALA A 247 -2.22 8.72 -29.87
C ALA A 247 -0.77 8.34 -30.26
N ALA A 248 -0.41 7.07 -30.02
CA ALA A 248 0.88 6.43 -30.24
C ALA A 248 2.03 6.82 -29.30
N ASN A 249 1.77 7.51 -28.17
CA ASN A 249 2.82 7.73 -27.17
C ASN A 249 3.10 6.44 -26.40
N ALA A 250 4.37 6.21 -26.10
CA ALA A 250 4.82 5.05 -25.33
C ALA A 250 4.91 5.41 -23.84
N MET A 251 4.76 4.42 -22.95
CA MET A 251 5.08 4.64 -21.53
C MET A 251 6.52 5.17 -21.38
N ALA A 252 6.69 6.15 -20.49
CA ALA A 252 7.99 6.79 -20.28
C ALA A 252 9.04 5.85 -19.64
N ALA A 253 8.60 4.92 -18.81
CA ALA A 253 9.42 3.94 -18.13
C ALA A 253 8.64 2.62 -17.96
N PRO A 254 9.32 1.46 -17.84
CA PRO A 254 8.62 0.22 -17.50
C PRO A 254 8.02 0.33 -16.10
N PHE A 255 6.85 -0.27 -15.91
CA PHE A 255 6.18 -0.37 -14.61
C PHE A 255 6.27 -1.80 -14.11
N THR A 256 6.91 -2.00 -12.96
CA THR A 256 7.09 -3.30 -12.32
C THR A 256 6.54 -3.29 -10.91
N TRP A 257 5.90 -4.38 -10.51
CA TRP A 257 5.47 -4.58 -9.13
C TRP A 257 5.52 -6.04 -8.74
N THR A 258 5.57 -6.29 -7.43
CA THR A 258 5.63 -7.63 -6.86
C THR A 258 4.42 -7.93 -6.00
N PHE A 259 4.10 -9.21 -5.85
CA PHE A 259 3.14 -9.74 -4.87
C PHE A 259 3.54 -11.18 -4.52
N THR A 260 3.05 -11.70 -3.41
CA THR A 260 3.35 -13.07 -2.95
C THR A 260 2.07 -13.90 -2.94
N THR A 261 2.09 -15.03 -3.64
CA THR A 261 0.98 -15.97 -3.69
C THR A 261 0.78 -16.69 -2.36
N GLY A 262 -0.46 -17.07 -2.06
CA GLY A 262 -0.81 -17.90 -0.91
C GLY A 262 -0.64 -19.40 -1.21
N THR A 263 -1.47 -20.22 -0.57
CA THR A 263 -1.45 -21.68 -0.70
C THR A 263 -2.65 -22.26 -1.45
N THR A 264 -3.70 -21.46 -1.65
CA THR A 264 -4.99 -21.91 -2.20
C THR A 264 -5.54 -20.93 -3.24
N GLY A 265 -6.40 -21.44 -4.12
CA GLY A 265 -7.19 -20.59 -5.01
C GLY A 265 -8.39 -19.99 -4.27
N ASP A 266 -8.89 -18.86 -4.75
CA ASP A 266 -10.12 -18.26 -4.28
C ASP A 266 -11.30 -18.98 -4.92
N THR A 267 -12.26 -19.36 -4.10
CA THR A 267 -13.50 -20.06 -4.50
C THR A 267 -14.75 -19.30 -4.05
N THR A 268 -14.57 -18.09 -3.51
CA THR A 268 -15.66 -17.26 -3.00
C THR A 268 -16.34 -16.58 -4.19
N ALA A 269 -17.66 -16.68 -4.25
CA ALA A 269 -18.40 -16.01 -5.31
C ALA A 269 -18.65 -14.53 -4.95
N PRO A 270 -18.52 -13.60 -5.91
CA PRO A 270 -18.75 -12.18 -5.67
C PRO A 270 -20.22 -11.86 -5.42
N THR A 271 -20.46 -10.83 -4.60
CA THR A 271 -21.79 -10.30 -4.28
C THR A 271 -21.85 -8.79 -4.50
N VAL A 272 -23.04 -8.25 -4.76
CA VAL A 272 -23.28 -6.80 -4.83
C VAL A 272 -23.54 -6.29 -3.41
N THR A 273 -22.76 -5.29 -2.99
CA THR A 273 -22.83 -4.69 -1.64
C THR A 273 -23.66 -3.41 -1.61
N SER A 274 -23.70 -2.65 -2.70
CA SER A 274 -24.54 -1.45 -2.82
C SER A 274 -24.85 -1.11 -4.29
N THR A 275 -25.91 -0.34 -4.53
CA THR A 275 -26.28 0.16 -5.87
C THR A 275 -26.64 1.64 -5.84
N LEU A 276 -26.44 2.32 -6.97
CA LEU A 276 -26.99 3.63 -7.23
C LEU A 276 -27.70 3.63 -8.60
N PRO A 277 -28.99 4.00 -8.70
CA PRO A 277 -29.89 4.31 -7.60
C PRO A 277 -30.06 3.15 -6.61
N LEU A 278 -30.41 3.49 -5.36
CA LEU A 278 -30.77 2.50 -4.35
C LEU A 278 -32.03 1.74 -4.78
N LEU A 279 -32.18 0.51 -4.30
CA LEU A 279 -33.38 -0.30 -4.52
C LEU A 279 -34.62 0.47 -4.06
N GLY A 280 -35.58 0.67 -4.97
CA GLY A 280 -36.83 1.37 -4.73
C GLY A 280 -36.71 2.90 -4.70
N ALA A 281 -35.58 3.48 -5.14
CA ALA A 281 -35.44 4.93 -5.22
C ALA A 281 -36.48 5.56 -6.15
N ASN A 282 -37.03 6.71 -5.74
CA ASN A 282 -38.00 7.50 -6.50
C ASN A 282 -37.35 8.82 -6.92
N ASN A 283 -37.91 9.48 -7.94
CA ASN A 283 -37.45 10.77 -8.45
C ASN A 283 -35.96 10.76 -8.88
N VAL A 284 -35.50 9.64 -9.45
CA VAL A 284 -34.14 9.52 -10.00
C VAL A 284 -34.00 10.45 -11.20
N ALA A 285 -32.91 11.21 -11.30
CA ALA A 285 -32.69 12.15 -12.40
C ALA A 285 -32.57 11.42 -13.74
N THR A 286 -33.06 12.05 -14.82
CA THR A 286 -33.09 11.42 -16.16
C THR A 286 -31.70 11.15 -16.76
N ASN A 287 -30.64 11.78 -16.26
CA ASN A 287 -29.25 11.59 -16.68
C ASN A 287 -28.43 10.67 -15.74
N THR A 288 -29.08 9.95 -14.82
CA THR A 288 -28.39 9.11 -13.83
C THR A 288 -27.68 7.91 -14.48
N GLN A 289 -26.37 7.77 -14.22
CA GLN A 289 -25.60 6.54 -14.43
C GLN A 289 -25.98 5.51 -13.37
N ILE A 290 -26.02 4.23 -13.76
CA ILE A 290 -26.45 3.14 -12.88
C ILE A 290 -25.22 2.38 -12.41
N THR A 291 -25.01 2.29 -11.10
CA THR A 291 -23.81 1.68 -10.51
C THR A 291 -24.12 0.54 -9.55
N ALA A 292 -23.17 -0.38 -9.43
CA ALA A 292 -23.17 -1.46 -8.44
C ALA A 292 -21.75 -1.68 -7.88
N THR A 293 -21.62 -1.71 -6.56
CA THR A 293 -20.36 -2.01 -5.84
C THR A 293 -20.31 -3.49 -5.46
N PHE A 294 -19.15 -4.12 -5.58
CA PHE A 294 -18.95 -5.55 -5.34
C PHE A 294 -18.14 -5.85 -4.06
N SER A 295 -18.34 -7.03 -3.49
CA SER A 295 -17.63 -7.51 -2.30
C SER A 295 -16.13 -7.71 -2.51
N GLU A 296 -15.70 -7.88 -3.75
CA GLU A 296 -14.33 -8.23 -4.12
C GLU A 296 -13.95 -7.70 -5.51
N ALA A 297 -12.69 -7.92 -5.89
CA ALA A 297 -12.18 -7.46 -7.17
C ALA A 297 -12.78 -8.27 -8.32
N MET A 298 -13.52 -7.60 -9.19
CA MET A 298 -14.14 -8.20 -10.35
C MET A 298 -13.24 -8.23 -11.58
N ALA A 299 -13.43 -9.21 -12.46
CA ALA A 299 -12.76 -9.29 -13.75
C ALA A 299 -13.41 -8.29 -14.74
N PRO A 300 -12.70 -7.21 -15.14
CA PRO A 300 -13.30 -6.12 -15.93
C PRO A 300 -13.82 -6.59 -17.30
N LEU A 301 -13.15 -7.58 -17.90
CA LEU A 301 -13.53 -8.19 -19.18
C LEU A 301 -14.94 -8.83 -19.16
N THR A 302 -15.48 -9.13 -17.98
CA THR A 302 -16.81 -9.74 -17.84
C THR A 302 -17.95 -8.73 -17.76
N PHE A 303 -17.64 -7.43 -17.61
CA PHE A 303 -18.64 -6.36 -17.62
C PHE A 303 -18.86 -5.80 -19.03
N ASN A 304 -20.07 -6.02 -19.54
CA ASN A 304 -20.50 -5.56 -20.85
C ASN A 304 -22.03 -5.44 -20.89
N SER A 305 -22.60 -4.99 -22.00
CA SER A 305 -24.05 -4.82 -22.16
C SER A 305 -24.86 -6.13 -22.10
N ALA A 306 -24.21 -7.30 -22.22
CA ALA A 306 -24.88 -8.59 -22.03
C ALA A 306 -24.92 -9.00 -20.55
N SER A 307 -23.97 -8.54 -19.74
CA SER A 307 -23.86 -8.91 -18.33
C SER A 307 -24.41 -7.86 -17.36
N PHE A 308 -24.46 -6.58 -17.74
CA PHE A 308 -25.12 -5.50 -17.00
C PHE A 308 -26.11 -4.77 -17.92
N LYS A 309 -27.41 -4.93 -17.65
CA LYS A 309 -28.53 -4.45 -18.46
C LYS A 309 -29.40 -3.46 -17.71
N LEU A 310 -30.03 -2.57 -18.47
CA LEU A 310 -31.06 -1.65 -18.00
C LEU A 310 -32.28 -1.72 -18.93
N ALA A 311 -33.48 -1.73 -18.36
CA ALA A 311 -34.73 -1.67 -19.13
C ALA A 311 -35.73 -0.66 -18.53
N CYS A 312 -36.31 0.22 -19.36
CA CYS A 312 -37.21 1.31 -18.95
C CYS A 312 -38.27 1.66 -20.03
N PRO A 313 -39.58 1.74 -19.71
CA PRO A 313 -40.25 1.06 -18.60
C PRO A 313 -40.31 -0.46 -18.83
N ALA A 314 -40.29 -1.21 -17.72
CA ALA A 314 -40.31 -2.68 -17.60
C ALA A 314 -40.31 -3.47 -18.92
N ASN A 315 -39.10 -3.88 -19.34
CA ASN A 315 -38.74 -4.71 -20.52
C ASN A 315 -38.36 -4.00 -21.81
N THR A 316 -38.42 -2.67 -21.89
CA THR A 316 -37.83 -1.96 -23.04
C THR A 316 -36.32 -1.75 -22.79
N PRO A 317 -35.41 -2.41 -23.53
CA PRO A 317 -33.97 -2.28 -23.29
C PRO A 317 -33.51 -0.85 -23.50
N VAL A 318 -32.71 -0.33 -22.57
CA VAL A 318 -32.03 0.96 -22.71
C VAL A 318 -30.64 0.70 -23.26
N ALA A 319 -30.28 1.41 -24.32
CA ALA A 319 -28.93 1.37 -24.86
C ALA A 319 -27.97 2.17 -23.95
N GLY A 320 -26.80 1.60 -23.68
CA GLY A 320 -25.79 2.19 -22.81
C GLY A 320 -24.46 1.48 -22.93
N THR A 321 -23.42 2.08 -22.36
CA THR A 321 -22.10 1.48 -22.21
C THR A 321 -21.90 0.97 -20.81
N VAL A 322 -21.03 -0.02 -20.65
CA VAL A 322 -20.69 -0.61 -19.33
C VAL A 322 -19.19 -0.47 -19.09
N GLY A 323 -18.83 -0.05 -17.88
CA GLY A 323 -17.44 -0.01 -17.40
C GLY A 323 -17.31 -0.52 -15.98
N TYR A 324 -16.07 -0.78 -15.56
CA TYR A 324 -15.76 -1.21 -14.20
C TYR A 324 -14.52 -0.46 -13.68
N ALA A 325 -14.68 0.24 -12.57
CA ALA A 325 -13.61 0.93 -11.86
C ALA A 325 -12.92 -0.04 -10.90
N VAL A 326 -11.74 -0.52 -11.29
CA VAL A 326 -11.02 -1.62 -10.63
C VAL A 326 -10.81 -1.41 -9.12
N ASN A 327 -10.29 -0.25 -8.72
CA ASN A 327 -10.00 0.05 -7.32
C ASN A 327 -11.27 0.26 -6.46
N SER A 328 -12.27 0.95 -7.01
CA SER A 328 -13.53 1.20 -6.30
C SER A 328 -14.46 -0.01 -6.26
N ARG A 329 -14.17 -1.04 -7.08
CA ARG A 329 -15.03 -2.23 -7.26
C ARG A 329 -16.43 -1.88 -7.73
N VAL A 330 -16.55 -0.83 -8.55
CA VAL A 330 -17.83 -0.31 -9.03
C VAL A 330 -17.99 -0.60 -10.51
N ALA A 331 -19.04 -1.35 -10.87
CA ALA A 331 -19.52 -1.40 -12.25
C ALA A 331 -20.48 -0.25 -12.50
N THR A 332 -20.39 0.36 -13.68
CA THR A 332 -21.20 1.51 -14.09
C THR A 332 -21.80 1.26 -15.47
N PHE A 333 -23.11 1.42 -15.58
CA PHE A 333 -23.85 1.49 -16.84
C PHE A 333 -24.18 2.96 -17.14
N VAL A 334 -23.73 3.47 -18.29
CA VAL A 334 -23.98 4.84 -18.74
C VAL A 334 -24.99 4.81 -19.88
N PRO A 335 -26.23 5.31 -19.68
CA PRO A 335 -27.22 5.42 -20.76
C PRO A 335 -26.72 6.34 -21.88
N ILE A 336 -26.94 5.95 -23.15
CA ILE A 336 -26.58 6.79 -24.31
C ILE A 336 -27.53 7.98 -24.46
N ASN A 337 -28.81 7.78 -24.12
CA ASN A 337 -29.85 8.80 -24.14
C ASN A 337 -30.38 9.01 -22.72
N PRO A 338 -30.91 10.22 -22.40
CA PRO A 338 -31.62 10.44 -21.14
C PRO A 338 -32.71 9.39 -20.91
N LEU A 339 -32.79 8.92 -19.67
CA LEU A 339 -33.76 7.92 -19.24
C LEU A 339 -35.19 8.47 -19.35
N PRO A 340 -36.18 7.65 -19.76
CA PRO A 340 -37.55 8.13 -19.95
C PRO A 340 -38.19 8.61 -18.63
N SER A 341 -38.68 9.85 -18.62
CA SER A 341 -39.32 10.46 -17.43
C SER A 341 -40.52 9.65 -16.93
N GLY A 342 -40.63 9.49 -15.62
CA GLY A 342 -41.72 8.73 -14.98
C GLY A 342 -41.64 7.20 -15.15
N ALA A 343 -40.66 6.68 -15.88
CA ALA A 343 -40.52 5.24 -16.08
C ALA A 343 -40.00 4.53 -14.82
N THR A 344 -40.51 3.32 -14.60
CA THR A 344 -39.87 2.38 -13.66
C THR A 344 -38.85 1.55 -14.42
N CYS A 345 -37.60 1.66 -14.00
CA CYS A 345 -36.47 0.97 -14.60
C CYS A 345 -36.09 -0.27 -13.80
N LEU A 346 -35.65 -1.32 -14.49
CA LEU A 346 -35.07 -2.53 -13.92
C LEU A 346 -33.63 -2.66 -14.39
N ALA A 347 -32.69 -2.64 -13.45
CA ALA A 347 -31.29 -2.95 -13.70
C ALA A 347 -31.00 -4.41 -13.31
N THR A 348 -30.20 -5.10 -14.13
CA THR A 348 -29.87 -6.52 -13.93
C THR A 348 -28.40 -6.78 -14.21
N ILE A 349 -27.71 -7.40 -13.26
CA ILE A 349 -26.37 -7.96 -13.40
C ILE A 349 -26.50 -9.49 -13.43
N SER A 350 -26.01 -10.11 -14.50
CA SER A 350 -26.11 -11.55 -14.71
C SER A 350 -25.01 -12.33 -13.97
N THR A 351 -25.17 -13.65 -13.87
CA THR A 351 -24.13 -14.56 -13.36
C THR A 351 -22.92 -14.71 -14.28
N ALA A 352 -22.92 -14.10 -15.46
CA ALA A 352 -21.77 -14.14 -16.37
C ALA A 352 -20.59 -13.27 -15.90
N VAL A 353 -20.82 -12.35 -14.94
CA VAL A 353 -19.72 -11.58 -14.35
C VAL A 353 -18.94 -12.46 -13.36
N THR A 354 -17.62 -12.38 -13.41
CA THR A 354 -16.73 -13.14 -12.50
C THR A 354 -15.83 -12.21 -11.71
N ASP A 355 -15.33 -12.69 -10.58
CA ASP A 355 -14.19 -12.07 -9.91
C ASP A 355 -12.88 -12.23 -10.72
N VAL A 356 -11.78 -11.65 -10.23
CA VAL A 356 -10.43 -11.84 -10.81
C VAL A 356 -9.91 -13.28 -10.69
N ALA A 357 -10.49 -14.10 -9.82
CA ALA A 357 -10.18 -15.51 -9.60
C ALA A 357 -11.06 -16.47 -10.42
N MET A 358 -11.94 -15.93 -11.27
CA MET A 358 -12.91 -16.64 -12.12
C MET A 358 -14.14 -17.22 -11.41
N ASN A 359 -14.45 -16.84 -10.18
CA ASN A 359 -15.70 -17.23 -9.55
C ASN A 359 -16.85 -16.36 -10.09
N ALA A 360 -17.89 -17.01 -10.59
CA ALA A 360 -19.11 -16.35 -11.07
C ALA A 360 -20.03 -15.97 -9.91
N MET A 361 -20.87 -14.94 -10.09
CA MET A 361 -21.96 -14.69 -9.14
C MET A 361 -22.89 -15.92 -9.05
N VAL A 362 -23.34 -16.25 -7.83
CA VAL A 362 -24.22 -17.40 -7.58
C VAL A 362 -25.59 -17.23 -8.24
N MET A 363 -26.10 -16.01 -8.27
CA MET A 363 -27.41 -15.66 -8.85
C MET A 363 -27.34 -14.26 -9.47
N PRO A 364 -28.18 -13.95 -10.47
CA PRO A 364 -28.25 -12.59 -11.00
C PRO A 364 -28.75 -11.63 -9.93
N TYR A 365 -28.24 -10.40 -9.94
CA TYR A 365 -28.68 -9.33 -9.05
C TYR A 365 -29.55 -8.35 -9.84
N SER A 366 -30.74 -8.01 -9.34
CA SER A 366 -31.63 -7.06 -10.01
C SER A 366 -32.28 -6.11 -9.01
N TRP A 367 -32.43 -4.85 -9.42
CA TRP A 367 -33.05 -3.81 -8.59
C TRP A 367 -33.85 -2.83 -9.46
N GLN A 368 -34.86 -2.24 -8.85
CA GLN A 368 -35.78 -1.30 -9.52
C GLN A 368 -35.68 0.08 -8.90
N PHE A 369 -35.96 1.09 -9.73
CA PHE A 369 -36.05 2.51 -9.33
C PHE A 369 -36.94 3.27 -10.32
N THR A 370 -37.47 4.41 -9.90
CA THR A 370 -38.40 5.23 -10.69
C THR A 370 -37.76 6.56 -11.07
N ILE A 371 -37.74 6.84 -12.37
CA ILE A 371 -37.22 8.08 -12.96
C ILE A 371 -38.20 9.22 -12.67
N GLY A 372 -37.66 10.35 -12.22
CA GLY A 372 -38.38 11.60 -12.05
C GLY A 372 -38.67 12.29 -13.38
N VAL A 373 -38.77 13.61 -13.34
CA VAL A 373 -39.12 14.44 -14.51
C VAL A 373 -38.06 15.44 -14.90
N VAL A 374 -36.96 15.54 -14.14
CA VAL A 374 -35.87 16.49 -14.36
C VAL A 374 -34.52 15.78 -14.45
N ALA A 375 -33.64 16.31 -15.29
CA ALA A 375 -32.22 16.02 -15.23
C ALA A 375 -31.60 16.78 -14.05
N ASP A 376 -30.53 16.24 -13.49
CA ASP A 376 -29.72 16.97 -12.53
C ASP A 376 -28.59 17.69 -13.26
N ASN A 377 -28.53 19.01 -13.09
CA ASN A 377 -27.50 19.85 -13.67
C ASN A 377 -26.64 20.51 -12.57
N THR A 378 -26.74 20.02 -11.33
CA THR A 378 -25.94 20.51 -10.20
C THR A 378 -24.56 19.92 -10.32
N ALA A 379 -23.55 20.78 -10.36
CA ALA A 379 -22.17 20.34 -10.46
C ALA A 379 -21.61 19.95 -9.08
N PRO A 380 -20.79 18.88 -8.98
CA PRO A 380 -20.14 18.51 -7.74
C PRO A 380 -19.11 19.56 -7.32
N THR A 381 -18.86 19.65 -6.02
CA THR A 381 -17.86 20.54 -5.40
C THR A 381 -17.04 19.81 -4.33
N LEU A 382 -15.88 20.35 -3.98
CA LEU A 382 -15.07 19.85 -2.86
C LEU A 382 -15.59 20.41 -1.53
N LEU A 383 -15.93 19.54 -0.58
CA LEU A 383 -16.38 19.92 0.77
C LEU A 383 -15.25 19.94 1.80
N SER A 384 -14.28 19.03 1.71
CA SER A 384 -13.10 19.00 2.58
C SER A 384 -11.95 18.23 1.96
N THR A 385 -10.71 18.58 2.33
CA THR A 385 -9.49 17.84 1.96
C THR A 385 -8.72 17.42 3.22
N PHE A 386 -8.02 16.29 3.11
CA PHE A 386 -7.00 15.87 4.07
C PHE A 386 -5.74 15.47 3.30
N PRO A 387 -4.54 15.93 3.69
CA PRO A 387 -4.31 17.01 4.64
C PRO A 387 -5.05 18.29 4.23
N ALA A 388 -5.47 19.07 5.23
CA ALA A 388 -6.16 20.33 4.98
C ALA A 388 -5.27 21.29 4.19
N ALA A 389 -5.88 22.23 3.46
CA ALA A 389 -5.14 23.23 2.70
C ALA A 389 -4.16 24.01 3.58
N ASN A 390 -2.89 24.06 3.17
CA ASN A 390 -1.75 24.64 3.87
C ASN A 390 -1.37 23.95 5.21
N ALA A 391 -1.82 22.71 5.44
CA ALA A 391 -1.39 21.95 6.62
C ALA A 391 0.13 21.77 6.63
N THR A 392 0.74 21.90 7.81
CA THR A 392 2.17 21.65 8.04
C THR A 392 2.34 20.46 8.99
N ASN A 393 3.56 19.92 9.08
CA ASN A 393 3.89 18.77 9.93
C ASN A 393 3.08 17.51 9.62
N VAL A 394 2.74 17.32 8.34
CA VAL A 394 2.01 16.13 7.88
C VAL A 394 2.94 14.91 7.84
N GLY A 395 2.48 13.75 8.32
CA GLY A 395 3.25 12.49 8.22
C GLY A 395 3.60 12.13 6.78
N THR A 396 4.76 11.51 6.56
CA THR A 396 5.22 11.11 5.21
C THR A 396 4.48 9.90 4.65
N ASP A 397 3.80 9.14 5.50
CA ASP A 397 2.91 8.03 5.16
C ASP A 397 1.44 8.46 5.01
N THR A 398 1.17 9.78 4.99
CA THR A 398 -0.20 10.29 4.89
C THR A 398 -0.90 9.82 3.62
N LEU A 399 -2.18 9.51 3.76
CA LEU A 399 -3.11 9.44 2.65
C LEU A 399 -3.58 10.86 2.31
N VAL A 400 -3.95 11.07 1.05
CA VAL A 400 -4.53 12.35 0.58
C VAL A 400 -5.98 12.09 0.19
N THR A 401 -6.94 12.70 0.88
CA THR A 401 -8.37 12.45 0.68
C THR A 401 -9.16 13.71 0.34
N VAL A 402 -10.27 13.52 -0.39
CA VAL A 402 -11.22 14.58 -0.77
C VAL A 402 -12.64 14.09 -0.54
N LEU A 403 -13.45 14.89 0.16
CA LEU A 403 -14.89 14.69 0.29
C LEU A 403 -15.62 15.55 -0.74
N PHE A 404 -16.49 14.93 -1.55
CA PHE A 404 -17.31 15.62 -2.56
C PHE A 404 -18.71 15.93 -2.04
N SER A 405 -19.36 16.93 -2.63
CA SER A 405 -20.75 17.31 -2.29
C SER A 405 -21.81 16.30 -2.74
N GLU A 406 -21.43 15.36 -3.61
CA GLU A 406 -22.32 14.35 -4.18
C GLU A 406 -21.56 13.14 -4.74
N ALA A 407 -22.32 12.17 -5.26
CA ALA A 407 -21.78 10.94 -5.82
C ALA A 407 -21.01 11.19 -7.13
N MET A 408 -19.71 10.89 -7.12
CA MET A 408 -18.81 11.02 -8.26
C MET A 408 -18.87 9.79 -9.15
N SER A 409 -18.64 9.95 -10.47
CA SER A 409 -18.44 8.82 -11.37
C SER A 409 -17.04 8.23 -11.15
N PRO A 410 -16.91 6.99 -10.61
CA PRO A 410 -15.60 6.44 -10.25
C PRO A 410 -14.70 6.18 -11.48
N LEU A 411 -15.30 6.08 -12.68
CA LEU A 411 -14.56 5.92 -13.94
C LEU A 411 -13.81 7.19 -14.35
N THR A 412 -14.18 8.34 -13.81
CA THR A 412 -13.53 9.63 -14.12
C THR A 412 -12.53 10.06 -13.04
N LEU A 413 -12.50 9.38 -11.89
CA LEU A 413 -11.58 9.64 -10.78
C LEU A 413 -10.37 8.71 -10.86
N THR A 414 -9.45 9.00 -11.77
CA THR A 414 -8.19 8.25 -11.91
C THR A 414 -6.99 9.06 -11.43
N THR A 415 -5.79 8.50 -11.49
CA THR A 415 -4.54 9.20 -11.12
C THR A 415 -4.17 10.35 -12.06
N THR A 416 -4.80 10.47 -13.25
CA THR A 416 -4.65 11.67 -14.09
C THR A 416 -5.53 12.81 -13.62
N GLN A 417 -6.72 12.49 -13.10
CA GLN A 417 -7.61 13.49 -12.59
C GLN A 417 -7.28 13.88 -11.15
N PHE A 418 -7.06 12.92 -10.25
CA PHE A 418 -6.62 13.19 -8.88
C PHE A 418 -5.11 12.98 -8.77
N THR A 419 -4.37 14.08 -8.84
CA THR A 419 -2.91 14.09 -8.86
C THR A 419 -2.33 14.62 -7.55
N LEU A 420 -1.12 14.15 -7.23
CA LEU A 420 -0.26 14.70 -6.20
C LEU A 420 1.07 15.07 -6.83
N LEU A 421 1.52 16.30 -6.66
CA LEU A 421 2.71 16.86 -7.28
C LEU A 421 3.72 17.29 -6.21
N ASN A 422 5.01 17.04 -6.46
CA ASN A 422 6.13 17.71 -5.79
C ASN A 422 6.73 18.73 -6.77
N GLY A 423 6.42 20.01 -6.59
CA GLY A 423 6.69 21.01 -7.62
C GLY A 423 5.96 20.66 -8.92
N ASN A 424 6.71 20.33 -9.98
CA ASN A 424 6.16 19.90 -11.27
C ASN A 424 6.21 18.38 -11.49
N ALA A 425 6.80 17.62 -10.56
CA ALA A 425 6.94 16.18 -10.68
C ALA A 425 5.72 15.46 -10.10
N SER A 426 5.14 14.52 -10.86
CA SER A 426 4.04 13.68 -10.37
C SER A 426 4.54 12.66 -9.36
N VAL A 427 3.81 12.53 -8.25
CA VAL A 427 4.03 11.49 -7.24
C VAL A 427 3.29 10.23 -7.70
N ALA A 428 3.99 9.10 -7.77
CA ALA A 428 3.36 7.83 -8.09
C ALA A 428 2.42 7.41 -6.96
N GLY A 429 1.19 7.02 -7.30
CA GLY A 429 0.16 6.64 -6.34
C GLY A 429 -0.99 5.91 -7.01
N THR A 430 -1.99 5.57 -6.21
CA THR A 430 -3.25 4.98 -6.67
C THR A 430 -4.43 5.80 -6.16
N VAL A 431 -5.55 5.80 -6.89
CA VAL A 431 -6.78 6.49 -6.50
C VAL A 431 -7.88 5.48 -6.25
N GLN A 432 -8.60 5.63 -5.14
CA GLN A 432 -9.81 4.89 -4.81
C GLN A 432 -10.92 5.86 -4.45
N TYR A 433 -12.14 5.61 -4.91
CA TYR A 433 -13.33 6.36 -4.51
C TYR A 433 -14.33 5.45 -3.79
N ASP A 434 -14.78 5.86 -2.61
CA ASP A 434 -15.90 5.26 -1.89
C ASP A 434 -17.19 6.01 -2.21
N ALA A 435 -18.07 5.35 -2.96
CA ALA A 435 -19.35 5.90 -3.38
C ALA A 435 -20.33 6.14 -2.23
N THR A 436 -20.13 5.50 -1.07
CA THR A 436 -21.02 5.63 0.10
C THR A 436 -20.69 6.87 0.91
N SER A 437 -19.40 7.11 1.18
CA SER A 437 -18.93 8.28 1.93
C SER A 437 -18.65 9.50 1.04
N HIS A 438 -18.67 9.32 -0.28
CA HIS A 438 -18.24 10.32 -1.27
C HIS A 438 -16.79 10.78 -1.09
N ILE A 439 -15.92 9.89 -0.61
CA ILE A 439 -14.51 10.18 -0.37
C ILE A 439 -13.65 9.55 -1.47
N ALA A 440 -12.85 10.36 -2.16
CA ALA A 440 -11.71 9.86 -2.94
C ALA A 440 -10.44 9.89 -2.09
N THR A 441 -9.61 8.87 -2.23
CA THR A 441 -8.33 8.71 -1.55
C THR A 441 -7.23 8.45 -2.57
N PHE A 442 -6.21 9.30 -2.57
CA PHE A 442 -4.94 9.09 -3.25
C PHE A 442 -3.94 8.50 -2.25
N THR A 443 -3.39 7.33 -2.57
CA THR A 443 -2.39 6.61 -1.76
C THR A 443 -1.04 6.64 -2.48
N PRO A 444 -0.04 7.36 -1.95
CA PRO A 444 1.33 7.32 -2.51
C PRO A 444 1.91 5.90 -2.49
N LEU A 445 2.63 5.50 -3.54
CA LEU A 445 3.29 4.19 -3.61
C LEU A 445 4.58 4.12 -2.77
N ALA A 446 5.13 5.28 -2.39
CA ALA A 446 6.28 5.41 -1.51
C ALA A 446 6.01 6.52 -0.49
N PRO A 447 6.64 6.47 0.70
CA PRO A 447 6.59 7.58 1.65
C PRO A 447 6.99 8.89 0.99
N LEU A 448 6.26 9.96 1.30
CA LEU A 448 6.55 11.31 0.87
C LEU A 448 7.91 11.78 1.44
N MET A 449 8.54 12.74 0.77
CA MET A 449 9.79 13.33 1.22
C MET A 449 9.53 14.29 2.38
N ASN A 450 10.41 14.29 3.38
CA ASN A 450 10.37 15.22 4.50
C ASN A 450 10.53 16.69 4.06
N SER A 451 10.05 17.63 4.88
CA SER A 451 10.14 19.09 4.64
C SER A 451 9.70 19.53 3.24
N THR A 452 8.84 18.75 2.56
CA THR A 452 8.49 18.98 1.16
C THR A 452 7.04 19.44 1.08
N THR A 453 6.81 20.49 0.28
CA THR A 453 5.47 20.97 -0.04
C THR A 453 4.93 20.21 -1.24
N TYR A 454 3.82 19.52 -1.03
CA TYR A 454 3.08 18.82 -2.07
C TYR A 454 1.84 19.61 -2.48
N THR A 455 1.49 19.52 -3.75
CA THR A 455 0.27 20.09 -4.32
C THR A 455 -0.64 18.97 -4.77
N ALA A 456 -1.83 18.87 -4.19
CA ALA A 456 -2.86 17.93 -4.63
C ALA A 456 -3.90 18.66 -5.47
N GLN A 457 -4.39 18.01 -6.53
CA GLN A 457 -5.27 18.64 -7.51
C GLN A 457 -6.28 17.64 -8.07
N ILE A 458 -7.51 18.11 -8.30
CA ILE A 458 -8.50 17.44 -9.13
C ILE A 458 -8.60 18.17 -10.48
N TYR A 459 -8.15 17.55 -11.58
CA TYR A 459 -8.20 18.11 -12.92
C TYR A 459 -9.62 18.05 -13.53
N ARG A 460 -9.80 18.81 -14.63
CA ARG A 460 -11.03 18.83 -15.43
C ARG A 460 -11.39 17.44 -15.98
N GLY A 461 -12.66 17.24 -16.31
CA GLY A 461 -13.18 15.97 -16.81
C GLY A 461 -13.64 14.97 -15.74
N VAL A 462 -13.46 15.29 -14.46
CA VAL A 462 -14.13 14.57 -13.36
C VAL A 462 -15.60 14.96 -13.34
N THR A 463 -16.49 13.96 -13.40
CA THR A 463 -17.94 14.18 -13.38
C THR A 463 -18.62 13.44 -12.22
N ASP A 464 -19.78 13.94 -11.82
CA ASP A 464 -20.71 13.17 -10.99
C ASP A 464 -21.28 11.97 -11.75
N VAL A 465 -22.05 11.13 -11.06
CA VAL A 465 -22.81 10.02 -11.69
C VAL A 465 -23.91 10.49 -12.66
N ARG A 466 -24.08 11.80 -12.86
CA ARG A 466 -25.11 12.42 -13.70
C ARG A 466 -24.49 13.16 -14.90
N GLY A 467 -23.15 13.15 -15.00
CA GLY A 467 -22.37 13.74 -16.08
C GLY A 467 -22.01 15.22 -15.87
N ASN A 468 -22.31 15.83 -14.72
CA ASN A 468 -21.95 17.21 -14.41
C ASN A 468 -20.47 17.30 -14.01
N GLU A 469 -19.72 18.21 -14.62
CA GLU A 469 -18.29 18.40 -14.34
C GLU A 469 -18.07 19.10 -13.00
N LEU A 470 -17.00 18.74 -12.30
CA LEU A 470 -16.57 19.39 -11.06
C LEU A 470 -16.51 20.91 -11.17
N ALA A 471 -17.29 21.60 -10.33
CA ALA A 471 -17.32 23.04 -10.24
C ALA A 471 -16.46 23.57 -9.08
N ILE A 472 -16.21 24.88 -9.10
CA ILE A 472 -15.52 25.58 -8.02
C ILE A 472 -16.41 25.54 -6.77
N GLY A 473 -15.84 25.02 -5.68
CA GLY A 473 -16.50 24.83 -4.40
C GLY A 473 -15.97 25.73 -3.28
N PRO A 474 -16.42 25.48 -2.04
CA PRO A 474 -15.92 26.18 -0.85
C PRO A 474 -14.47 25.83 -0.50
N VAL A 475 -13.98 24.67 -0.93
CA VAL A 475 -12.59 24.23 -0.73
C VAL A 475 -11.77 24.47 -2.00
N PRO A 476 -10.55 25.04 -1.90
CA PRO A 476 -9.71 25.31 -3.05
C PRO A 476 -9.27 24.03 -3.77
N ASN A 477 -9.22 24.12 -5.10
CA ASN A 477 -8.65 23.12 -5.99
C ASN A 477 -7.75 23.85 -7.01
N ASN A 478 -6.44 23.70 -7.00
CA ASN A 478 -5.61 22.81 -6.17
C ASN A 478 -5.45 23.27 -4.70
N TRP A 479 -4.87 22.41 -3.86
CA TRP A 479 -4.44 22.75 -2.50
C TRP A 479 -3.04 22.19 -2.21
N THR A 480 -2.38 22.75 -1.20
CA THR A 480 -1.03 22.35 -0.80
C THR A 480 -0.99 21.85 0.65
N PHE A 481 0.04 21.06 0.97
CA PHE A 481 0.42 20.72 2.34
C PHE A 481 1.93 20.48 2.43
N THR A 482 2.51 20.63 3.61
CA THR A 482 3.94 20.42 3.85
C THR A 482 4.15 19.27 4.83
N THR A 483 4.89 18.25 4.41
CA THR A 483 5.28 17.14 5.27
C THR A 483 6.16 17.61 6.42
N ALA A 484 6.12 16.88 7.53
CA ALA A 484 6.99 17.12 8.68
C ALA A 484 8.46 17.19 8.27
N ALA A 485 9.20 18.01 9.02
CA ALA A 485 10.64 18.02 8.90
C ALA A 485 11.19 16.62 9.19
N ALA A 486 12.30 16.28 8.53
CA ALA A 486 13.05 15.12 8.95
C ALA A 486 13.34 15.30 10.45
N PRO A 487 13.11 14.31 11.31
CA PRO A 487 13.45 14.42 12.71
C PRO A 487 14.90 14.92 12.82
N VAL A 488 15.05 16.12 13.38
CA VAL A 488 16.35 16.77 13.52
C VAL A 488 17.07 16.03 14.63
N PHE A 489 17.98 15.13 14.26
CA PHE A 489 18.83 14.46 15.24
C PHE A 489 20.00 15.40 15.56
N GLU A 490 19.91 16.02 16.73
CA GLU A 490 21.01 16.73 17.36
C GLU A 490 22.27 15.84 17.39
N PRO A 491 23.48 16.40 17.18
CA PRO A 491 24.71 15.62 17.18
C PRO A 491 24.89 14.88 18.51
N ALA A 492 25.53 13.70 18.43
CA ALA A 492 25.88 12.86 19.57
C ALA A 492 26.37 13.69 20.77
N VAL A 493 25.86 13.40 21.96
CA VAL A 493 26.24 14.12 23.20
C VAL A 493 27.75 13.97 23.39
N PRO A 494 28.52 15.07 23.37
CA PRO A 494 29.98 15.00 23.43
C PRO A 494 30.39 14.52 24.83
N LEU A 495 30.90 13.30 24.92
CA LEU A 495 31.42 12.72 26.16
C LEU A 495 32.83 13.21 26.50
N GLY A 496 33.51 13.90 25.58
CA GLY A 496 34.87 14.41 25.81
C GLY A 496 35.82 13.34 26.34
N THR A 497 36.57 13.67 27.39
CA THR A 497 37.55 12.77 28.02
C THR A 497 36.94 11.62 28.81
N VAL A 498 35.63 11.61 29.11
CA VAL A 498 34.97 10.46 29.76
C VAL A 498 34.59 9.35 28.78
N ALA A 499 34.74 9.58 27.47
CA ALA A 499 34.41 8.60 26.42
C ALA A 499 35.08 7.21 26.59
N PRO A 500 36.34 7.04 27.01
CA PRO A 500 36.92 5.71 27.18
C PRO A 500 36.55 5.02 28.50
N PHE A 501 35.78 5.67 29.38
CA PHE A 501 35.43 5.12 30.70
C PHE A 501 34.20 4.22 30.62
N GLY A 502 34.34 2.98 31.08
CA GLY A 502 33.23 2.05 31.31
C GLY A 502 32.47 2.39 32.57
N THR A 503 33.18 2.82 33.62
CA THR A 503 32.55 3.28 34.86
C THR A 503 33.21 4.51 35.45
N PHE A 504 32.43 5.42 36.04
CA PHE A 504 32.94 6.56 36.78
C PHE A 504 32.21 6.73 38.12
N GLY A 505 32.92 6.54 39.25
CA GLY A 505 32.39 6.51 40.61
C GLY A 505 32.20 7.87 41.29
N GLY A 506 32.09 8.95 40.53
CA GLY A 506 31.87 10.31 41.06
C GLY A 506 32.85 10.70 42.17
N THR A 507 32.33 11.39 43.19
CA THR A 507 33.06 11.82 44.39
C THR A 507 33.07 10.79 45.54
N ALA A 508 32.36 9.67 45.39
CA ALA A 508 32.22 8.67 46.46
C ALA A 508 32.94 7.35 46.19
N GLY A 509 33.42 7.13 44.96
CA GLY A 509 34.19 5.95 44.61
C GLY A 509 33.36 4.83 43.99
N MET A 510 33.87 3.60 44.08
CA MET A 510 33.29 2.44 43.44
C MET A 510 33.69 1.14 44.13
N THR A 511 32.73 0.21 44.15
CA THR A 511 32.84 -1.05 44.87
C THR A 511 32.42 -2.21 43.99
N ASN A 512 33.33 -3.17 43.80
CA ASN A 512 33.03 -4.48 43.28
C ASN A 512 32.96 -5.50 44.42
N THR A 513 31.92 -6.34 44.41
CA THR A 513 31.78 -7.50 45.32
C THR A 513 31.60 -8.83 44.57
N GLY A 514 31.82 -8.83 43.25
CA GLY A 514 31.81 -10.04 42.42
C GLY A 514 33.21 -10.50 42.01
N THR A 515 33.32 -11.75 41.57
CA THR A 515 34.57 -12.38 41.09
C THR A 515 34.63 -12.51 39.56
N LEU A 516 33.55 -12.19 38.87
CA LEU A 516 33.42 -12.25 37.41
C LEU A 516 33.23 -10.86 36.79
N THR A 517 33.44 -9.79 37.56
CA THR A 517 33.36 -8.41 37.05
C THR A 517 34.50 -8.14 36.09
N LEU A 518 34.17 -7.67 34.88
CA LEU A 518 35.13 -7.33 33.84
C LEU A 518 34.74 -6.01 33.18
N ILE A 519 35.64 -5.04 33.21
CA ILE A 519 35.45 -3.74 32.54
C ILE A 519 36.38 -3.67 31.33
N ASN A 520 35.81 -3.70 30.13
CA ASN A 520 36.52 -3.48 28.87
C ASN A 520 36.55 -1.98 28.55
N GLY A 521 37.39 -1.25 29.30
CA GLY A 521 37.59 0.19 29.22
C GLY A 521 38.22 0.76 30.48
N ASN A 522 38.35 2.09 30.55
CA ASN A 522 38.88 2.76 31.73
C ASN A 522 37.85 2.82 32.86
N ILE A 523 38.32 2.99 34.09
CA ILE A 523 37.47 3.36 35.22
C ILE A 523 38.05 4.58 35.93
N GLY A 524 37.23 5.31 36.68
CA GLY A 524 37.76 6.39 37.49
C GLY A 524 36.84 6.96 38.55
N THR A 525 37.42 7.80 39.40
CA THR A 525 36.73 8.53 40.48
C THR A 525 37.58 9.71 40.94
N THR A 526 36.94 10.76 41.47
CA THR A 526 37.63 11.87 42.15
C THR A 526 37.66 11.71 43.68
N ALA A 527 37.20 10.57 44.20
CA ALA A 527 37.27 10.27 45.62
C ALA A 527 38.72 10.08 46.08
N THR A 528 39.05 10.57 47.28
CA THR A 528 40.43 10.61 47.80
C THR A 528 40.70 9.55 48.88
N GLY A 529 39.66 9.00 49.51
CA GLY A 529 39.79 7.97 50.54
C GLY A 529 40.43 6.69 49.98
N THR A 530 41.29 6.04 50.76
CA THR A 530 41.98 4.79 50.35
C THR A 530 41.03 3.61 50.16
N SER A 531 39.81 3.69 50.69
CA SER A 531 38.71 2.74 50.46
C SER A 531 37.76 3.17 49.34
N ALA A 532 38.10 4.20 48.56
CA ALA A 532 37.23 4.72 47.50
C ALA A 532 37.15 3.79 46.28
N ILE A 533 38.14 2.93 46.07
CA ILE A 533 38.06 1.88 45.06
C ILE A 533 38.29 0.55 45.78
N THR A 534 37.37 -0.38 45.59
CA THR A 534 37.38 -1.67 46.26
C THR A 534 37.04 -2.78 45.27
N GLY A 535 37.82 -3.87 45.29
CA GLY A 535 37.58 -5.04 44.46
C GLY A 535 38.06 -4.96 43.01
N PHE A 536 39.02 -4.09 42.68
CA PHE A 536 39.50 -3.91 41.30
C PHE A 536 41.01 -4.06 41.15
N HIS A 537 41.43 -4.53 39.97
CA HIS A 537 42.80 -4.43 39.48
C HIS A 537 42.82 -4.08 38.00
N ASP A 538 43.93 -3.52 37.52
CA ASP A 538 44.12 -3.20 36.10
C ASP A 538 45.29 -3.93 35.44
N THR A 539 45.45 -3.70 34.14
CA THR A 539 46.51 -4.29 33.33
C THR A 539 47.91 -3.76 33.67
N ALA A 540 48.01 -2.63 34.37
CA ALA A 540 49.28 -2.08 34.85
C ALA A 540 49.72 -2.74 36.18
N GLY A 541 48.87 -3.57 36.79
CA GLY A 541 49.14 -4.29 38.03
C GLY A 541 48.79 -3.50 39.29
N ASP A 542 48.07 -2.38 39.17
CA ASP A 542 47.52 -1.69 40.33
C ASP A 542 46.32 -2.47 40.89
N ILE A 543 46.32 -2.71 42.20
CA ILE A 543 45.26 -3.45 42.92
C ILE A 543 44.65 -2.54 43.99
N TYR A 544 43.33 -2.50 44.04
CA TYR A 544 42.54 -1.68 44.97
C TYR A 544 41.65 -2.56 45.86
N THR A 545 42.13 -2.85 47.07
CA THR A 545 41.40 -3.58 48.13
C THR A 545 40.70 -4.86 47.61
N GLN A 546 41.47 -5.80 47.08
CA GLN A 546 40.98 -7.10 46.59
C GLN A 546 41.12 -8.22 47.62
N THR A 547 40.17 -9.14 47.58
CA THR A 547 40.09 -10.40 48.31
C THR A 547 39.68 -11.50 47.32
N PRO A 548 39.79 -12.79 47.67
CA PRO A 548 39.29 -13.87 46.82
C PRO A 548 37.80 -13.78 46.46
N ALA A 549 37.01 -12.98 47.18
CA ALA A 549 35.57 -12.83 46.98
C ALA A 549 35.16 -11.62 46.12
N ASN A 550 36.10 -10.75 45.69
CA ASN A 550 35.76 -9.53 44.94
C ASN A 550 36.79 -9.16 43.86
N ILE A 551 37.13 -10.12 43.00
CA ILE A 551 38.15 -9.95 41.96
C ILE A 551 37.51 -9.35 40.69
N GLY A 552 37.60 -8.04 40.52
CA GLY A 552 37.18 -7.33 39.32
C GLY A 552 38.37 -6.94 38.44
N ALA A 553 38.32 -7.30 37.16
CA ALA A 553 39.37 -6.97 36.19
C ALA A 553 39.01 -5.73 35.37
N VAL A 554 39.98 -4.85 35.15
CA VAL A 554 39.87 -3.68 34.28
C VAL A 554 40.84 -3.83 33.11
N ASN A 555 40.30 -4.05 31.92
CA ASN A 555 41.04 -4.07 30.66
C ASN A 555 41.15 -2.63 30.12
N GLY A 556 41.88 -1.81 30.88
CA GLY A 556 42.04 -0.37 30.73
C GLY A 556 42.83 0.16 31.92
N THR A 557 42.78 1.48 32.15
CA THR A 557 43.50 2.12 33.27
C THR A 557 42.54 2.62 34.34
N ILE A 558 42.96 2.56 35.61
CA ILE A 558 42.23 3.13 36.75
C ILE A 558 42.73 4.56 37.02
N TYR A 559 41.90 5.55 36.74
CA TYR A 559 42.22 6.96 37.00
C TYR A 559 41.57 7.44 38.30
N THR A 560 42.38 7.79 39.30
CA THR A 560 41.89 8.11 40.64
C THR A 560 42.74 9.15 41.37
N CYS A 561 42.15 9.75 42.41
CA CYS A 561 42.81 10.67 43.35
C CYS A 561 43.25 9.98 44.65
N THR A 562 43.21 8.64 44.70
CA THR A 562 43.72 7.82 45.80
C THR A 562 44.86 6.91 45.35
N ASN A 563 45.40 6.09 46.26
CA ASN A 563 46.52 5.19 45.98
C ASN A 563 46.04 3.76 45.80
N SER A 564 46.72 2.98 44.96
CA SER A 564 46.54 1.53 44.96
C SER A 564 47.07 0.91 46.26
N THR A 565 46.52 -0.24 46.63
CA THR A 565 47.04 -1.04 47.76
C THR A 565 48.39 -1.68 47.40
N THR A 566 48.53 -2.10 46.15
CA THR A 566 49.77 -2.61 45.56
C THR A 566 49.88 -2.17 44.11
N GLY A 567 51.10 -2.06 43.60
CA GLY A 567 51.36 -1.72 42.19
C GLY A 567 52.08 -0.38 42.02
N PRO A 568 52.24 0.08 40.76
CA PRO A 568 52.98 1.29 40.42
C PRO A 568 52.49 2.57 41.11
N THR A 569 51.22 2.67 41.51
CA THR A 569 50.64 3.87 42.15
C THR A 569 50.46 3.76 43.68
N SER A 570 51.08 2.75 44.31
CA SER A 570 50.95 2.52 45.76
C SER A 570 51.72 3.50 46.65
N ALA A 571 52.77 4.13 46.10
CA ALA A 571 53.65 5.04 46.86
C ALA A 571 53.06 6.43 47.14
N GLY A 572 51.91 6.79 46.55
CA GLY A 572 51.30 8.10 46.70
C GLY A 572 50.29 8.43 45.60
N ALA A 573 49.45 9.44 45.83
CA ALA A 573 48.37 9.77 44.91
C ALA A 573 48.97 10.26 43.59
N ASN A 574 48.61 9.59 42.49
CA ASN A 574 49.11 9.93 41.16
C ASN A 574 48.41 11.21 40.67
N ALA A 575 49.05 12.36 40.91
CA ALA A 575 48.50 13.67 40.53
C ALA A 575 48.09 13.76 39.04
N PRO A 576 48.87 13.24 38.07
CA PRO A 576 48.41 13.08 36.68
C PRO A 576 47.13 12.27 36.51
N ALA A 577 46.99 11.12 37.19
CA ALA A 577 45.78 10.30 37.11
C ALA A 577 44.56 11.00 37.73
N CYS A 578 44.76 11.72 38.84
CA CYS A 578 43.72 12.53 39.46
C CYS A 578 43.27 13.69 38.56
N ALA A 579 44.18 14.32 37.82
CA ALA A 579 43.84 15.37 36.85
C ALA A 579 42.96 14.82 35.70
N ILE A 580 43.30 13.64 35.15
CA ILE A 580 42.50 12.97 34.13
C ILE A 580 41.11 12.60 34.67
N ALA A 581 41.03 12.02 35.86
CA ALA A 581 39.76 11.69 36.50
C ALA A 581 38.90 12.95 36.76
N THR A 582 39.53 14.05 37.17
CA THR A 582 38.86 15.33 37.41
C THR A 582 38.27 15.89 36.12
N GLN A 583 39.03 15.88 35.01
CA GLN A 583 38.52 16.34 33.72
C GLN A 583 37.40 15.43 33.19
N ALA A 584 37.55 14.12 33.30
CA ALA A 584 36.52 13.16 32.91
C ALA A 584 35.19 13.40 33.67
N ARG A 585 35.25 13.74 34.97
CA ARG A 585 34.05 14.12 35.74
C ARG A 585 33.39 15.39 35.20
N LEU A 586 34.19 16.41 34.84
CA LEU A 586 33.66 17.66 34.29
C LEU A 586 33.00 17.44 32.92
N ASP A 587 33.58 16.59 32.08
CA ASP A 587 33.01 16.25 30.78
C ASP A 587 31.73 15.41 30.93
N ALA A 588 31.70 14.46 31.89
CA ALA A 588 30.48 13.73 32.24
C ALA A 588 29.37 14.67 32.74
N GLN A 589 29.73 15.67 33.55
CA GLN A 589 28.79 16.68 34.04
C GLN A 589 28.26 17.55 32.89
N THR A 590 29.11 17.89 31.93
CA THR A 590 28.73 18.66 30.73
C THR A 590 27.78 17.85 29.86
N ALA A 591 28.08 16.57 29.62
CA ALA A 591 27.20 15.64 28.91
C ALA A 591 25.83 15.49 29.60
N TYR A 592 25.81 15.38 30.93
CA TYR A 592 24.56 15.37 31.71
C TYR A 592 23.73 16.64 31.50
N GLN A 593 24.35 17.82 31.56
CA GLN A 593 23.67 19.10 31.37
C GLN A 593 23.16 19.26 29.93
N ALA A 594 23.92 18.79 28.94
CA ALA A 594 23.48 18.76 27.55
C ALA A 594 22.22 17.89 27.38
N LEU A 595 22.20 16.70 28.00
CA LEU A 595 21.03 15.82 28.00
C LEU A 595 19.81 16.45 28.70
N VAL A 596 20.01 17.17 29.80
CA VAL A 596 18.93 17.90 30.50
C VAL A 596 18.41 19.08 29.67
N ALA A 597 19.29 19.76 28.93
CA ALA A 597 18.95 20.92 28.12
C ALA A 597 18.19 20.57 26.82
N MET A 598 18.21 19.31 26.40
CA MET A 598 17.44 18.85 25.24
C MET A 598 15.93 19.10 25.47
N PRO A 599 15.19 19.56 24.45
CA PRO A 599 13.74 19.72 24.55
C PRO A 599 13.06 18.45 25.05
N PRO A 600 12.04 18.56 25.94
CA PRO A 600 11.29 17.41 26.40
C PRO A 600 10.73 16.59 25.23
N GLY A 601 10.89 15.29 25.33
CA GLY A 601 10.54 14.33 24.31
C GLY A 601 9.15 13.72 24.44
N ALA A 602 8.86 12.72 23.62
CA ALA A 602 7.62 11.96 23.72
C ALA A 602 7.53 11.24 25.09
N ASN A 603 6.31 11.03 25.57
CA ASN A 603 6.04 10.30 26.80
C ASN A 603 5.55 8.87 26.47
N PRO A 604 6.39 7.84 26.59
CA PRO A 604 6.03 6.46 26.28
C PRO A 604 5.35 5.72 27.45
N GLY A 605 5.12 6.39 28.59
CA GLY A 605 4.71 5.77 29.84
C GLY A 605 5.87 5.51 30.80
N GLY A 606 5.55 5.14 32.05
CA GLY A 606 6.55 4.96 33.12
C GLY A 606 7.27 3.60 33.12
N ASN A 607 6.66 2.55 32.55
CA ASN A 607 7.30 1.25 32.34
C ASN A 607 7.49 1.02 30.84
N LEU A 608 8.73 0.84 30.40
CA LEU A 608 9.10 0.70 28.99
C LEU A 608 9.12 -0.75 28.51
N ALA A 609 8.85 -1.71 29.39
CA ALA A 609 8.83 -3.13 29.04
C ALA A 609 7.83 -3.44 27.92
N GLY A 610 8.25 -4.24 26.94
CA GLY A 610 7.45 -4.67 25.80
C GLY A 610 7.27 -3.62 24.71
N LEU A 611 7.83 -2.42 24.87
CA LEU A 611 7.77 -1.37 23.85
C LEU A 611 8.86 -1.56 22.78
N THR A 612 8.53 -1.14 21.56
CA THR A 612 9.50 -0.84 20.51
C THR A 612 9.50 0.66 20.29
N LEU A 613 10.61 1.32 20.63
CA LEU A 613 10.76 2.76 20.50
C LEU A 613 11.61 3.09 19.28
N THR A 614 11.19 4.11 18.53
CA THR A 614 11.96 4.68 17.41
C THR A 614 12.94 5.74 17.91
N PRO A 615 13.86 6.26 17.07
CA PRO A 615 14.86 7.21 17.54
C PRO A 615 14.20 8.54 17.98
N GLY A 616 14.69 9.13 19.07
CA GLY A 616 14.11 10.35 19.63
C GLY A 616 14.48 10.60 21.09
N VAL A 617 13.97 11.73 21.62
CA VAL A 617 14.01 12.06 23.05
C VAL A 617 12.73 11.55 23.71
N TYR A 618 12.85 11.00 24.91
CA TYR A 618 11.77 10.47 25.72
C TYR A 618 11.84 11.02 27.15
N THR A 619 10.73 11.54 27.66
CA THR A 619 10.68 12.13 29.00
C THR A 619 9.76 11.31 29.92
N ALA A 620 10.27 10.96 31.10
CA ALA A 620 9.54 10.15 32.06
C ALA A 620 8.35 10.90 32.68
N PRO A 621 7.12 10.36 32.64
CA PRO A 621 5.91 11.06 33.09
C PRO A 621 5.92 11.41 34.57
N SER A 622 6.41 10.50 35.42
CA SER A 622 6.53 10.68 36.87
C SER A 622 7.98 10.88 37.32
N GLY A 623 8.85 11.30 36.38
CA GLY A 623 10.26 11.50 36.65
C GLY A 623 11.09 10.21 36.79
N SER A 624 10.52 9.02 36.63
CA SER A 624 11.26 7.75 36.64
C SER A 624 10.84 6.85 35.49
N PHE A 625 11.81 6.10 34.95
CA PHE A 625 11.54 4.99 34.04
C PHE A 625 11.81 3.66 34.74
N LEU A 626 10.98 2.67 34.40
CA LEU A 626 11.11 1.28 34.80
C LEU A 626 11.17 0.41 33.53
N ILE A 627 11.90 -0.69 33.58
CA ILE A 627 11.82 -1.77 32.59
C ILE A 627 11.59 -3.05 33.39
N GLN A 628 10.34 -3.49 33.49
CA GLN A 628 9.96 -4.66 34.27
C GLN A 628 8.84 -5.45 33.59
N GLY A 629 9.01 -6.77 33.50
CA GLY A 629 8.00 -7.68 32.94
C GLY A 629 8.17 -8.00 31.45
N GLY A 630 9.22 -7.48 30.81
CA GLY A 630 9.56 -7.72 29.41
C GLY A 630 10.69 -6.81 28.93
N ASP A 631 11.33 -7.21 27.83
CA ASP A 631 12.45 -6.48 27.23
C ASP A 631 11.98 -5.17 26.56
N LEU A 632 12.89 -4.20 26.43
CA LEU A 632 12.69 -2.97 25.65
C LEU A 632 13.40 -3.11 24.31
N THR A 633 12.73 -2.81 23.21
CA THR A 633 13.36 -2.76 21.87
C THR A 633 13.57 -1.32 21.41
N LEU A 634 14.78 -1.01 20.96
CA LEU A 634 15.12 0.27 20.32
C LEU A 634 15.40 0.01 18.84
N ASP A 635 14.50 0.49 17.98
CA ASP A 635 14.57 0.27 16.53
C ASP A 635 15.06 1.52 15.81
N ALA A 636 16.21 1.42 15.17
CA ALA A 636 16.80 2.51 14.40
C ALA A 636 16.25 2.66 12.97
N GLN A 637 15.34 1.80 12.53
CA GLN A 637 14.65 1.92 11.24
C GLN A 637 15.61 2.03 10.04
N GLY A 638 16.75 1.34 10.10
CA GLY A 638 17.80 1.32 9.08
C GLY A 638 18.90 2.36 9.25
N ASN A 639 18.87 3.18 10.31
CA ASN A 639 19.81 4.28 10.52
C ASN A 639 20.86 3.99 11.60
N ALA A 640 22.10 3.70 11.20
CA ALA A 640 23.20 3.46 12.13
C ALA A 640 23.57 4.66 13.03
N ASN A 641 23.14 5.88 12.67
CA ASN A 641 23.37 7.10 13.44
C ASN A 641 22.16 7.50 14.31
N ALA A 642 21.14 6.63 14.42
CA ALA A 642 19.96 6.88 15.26
C ALA A 642 20.35 7.11 16.73
N VAL A 643 19.78 8.15 17.33
CA VAL A 643 20.00 8.54 18.74
C VAL A 643 18.73 8.33 19.57
N PHE A 644 18.91 7.77 20.76
CA PHE A 644 17.85 7.57 21.74
C PHE A 644 18.25 8.26 23.05
N VAL A 645 17.41 9.17 23.54
CA VAL A 645 17.65 9.89 24.79
C VAL A 645 16.49 9.68 25.74
N PHE A 646 16.79 9.20 26.95
CA PHE A 646 15.82 9.02 28.02
C PHE A 646 16.11 10.02 29.14
N GLN A 647 15.21 10.97 29.34
CA GLN A 647 15.28 11.99 30.37
C GLN A 647 14.38 11.61 31.55
N MET A 648 14.95 11.56 32.76
CA MET A 648 14.19 11.31 33.98
C MET A 648 14.78 12.11 35.14
N SER A 649 13.91 12.78 35.92
CA SER A 649 14.32 13.63 37.04
C SER A 649 14.64 12.85 38.33
N SER A 650 14.31 11.56 38.37
CA SER A 650 14.47 10.67 39.52
C SER A 650 15.17 9.37 39.10
N THR A 651 14.52 8.21 39.12
CA THR A 651 15.21 6.90 39.07
C THR A 651 15.09 6.19 37.73
N LEU A 652 16.08 5.34 37.44
CA LEU A 652 15.99 4.29 36.43
C LEU A 652 16.01 2.92 37.12
N GLY A 653 14.95 2.12 36.93
CA GLY A 653 14.91 0.74 37.36
C GLY A 653 14.88 -0.21 36.16
N VAL A 654 15.76 -1.21 36.13
CA VAL A 654 15.73 -2.29 35.14
C VAL A 654 15.71 -3.63 35.87
N GLY A 655 14.74 -4.48 35.54
CA GLY A 655 14.47 -5.68 36.31
C GLY A 655 13.82 -5.39 37.68
N GLY A 656 13.39 -6.44 38.37
CA GLY A 656 12.80 -6.35 39.71
C GLY A 656 13.25 -7.49 40.63
N PRO A 657 13.01 -7.39 41.95
CA PRO A 657 13.33 -8.47 42.88
C PRO A 657 12.44 -9.71 42.65
N GLY A 658 13.01 -10.91 42.82
CA GLY A 658 12.30 -12.19 42.72
C GLY A 658 12.19 -12.77 41.30
N ALA A 659 11.16 -13.57 41.02
CA ALA A 659 10.95 -14.29 39.75
C ALA A 659 10.62 -13.39 38.52
N ALA A 660 10.75 -12.06 38.65
CA ALA A 660 10.73 -11.14 37.53
C ALA A 660 12.12 -11.16 36.87
N PHE A 661 12.29 -12.10 35.93
CA PHE A 661 13.50 -12.35 35.14
C PHE A 661 14.29 -11.07 34.77
N PRO A 662 15.63 -11.14 34.65
CA PRO A 662 16.42 -10.00 34.19
C PRO A 662 15.90 -9.47 32.86
N GLN A 663 15.94 -8.15 32.67
CA GLN A 663 15.46 -7.50 31.45
C GLN A 663 16.63 -7.12 30.55
N SER A 664 16.37 -7.11 29.26
CA SER A 664 17.32 -6.70 28.24
C SER A 664 16.79 -5.53 27.41
N ILE A 665 17.73 -4.72 26.93
CA ILE A 665 17.48 -3.73 25.89
C ILE A 665 18.01 -4.30 24.58
N ILE A 666 17.11 -4.47 23.62
CA ILE A 666 17.37 -5.06 22.31
C ILE A 666 17.55 -3.91 21.31
N LEU A 667 18.64 -3.96 20.55
CA LEU A 667 18.90 -3.01 19.45
C LEU A 667 18.52 -3.65 18.11
N THR A 668 17.67 -2.99 17.32
CA THR A 668 17.28 -3.41 15.97
C THR A 668 17.44 -2.27 14.96
N GLY A 669 17.27 -2.59 13.67
CA GLY A 669 17.30 -1.58 12.61
C GLY A 669 18.62 -0.82 12.46
N GLY A 670 19.73 -1.38 12.95
CA GLY A 670 21.05 -0.73 12.94
C GLY A 670 21.35 0.14 14.16
N ALA A 671 20.53 0.10 15.21
CA ALA A 671 20.76 0.89 16.42
C ALA A 671 22.10 0.52 17.07
N LEU A 672 22.83 1.53 17.56
CA LEU A 672 24.14 1.36 18.20
C LEU A 672 24.10 1.85 19.65
N ALA A 673 24.69 1.06 20.55
CA ALA A 673 24.79 1.37 21.97
C ALA A 673 25.42 2.73 22.26
N LYS A 674 26.36 3.18 21.42
CA LYS A 674 27.03 4.48 21.59
C LYS A 674 26.09 5.69 21.41
N ASN A 675 24.93 5.48 20.80
CA ASN A 675 23.94 6.53 20.54
C ASN A 675 22.72 6.45 21.49
N VAL A 676 22.77 5.61 22.53
CA VAL A 676 21.70 5.50 23.53
C VAL A 676 22.16 6.19 24.81
N TYR A 677 21.37 7.12 25.34
CA TYR A 677 21.70 7.91 26.52
C TYR A 677 20.58 7.88 27.56
N TRP A 678 20.97 7.68 28.83
CA TRP A 678 20.07 7.69 29.97
C TRP A 678 20.50 8.80 30.93
N GLN A 679 19.75 9.91 30.95
CA GLN A 679 19.92 10.99 31.91
C GLN A 679 19.09 10.67 33.15
N VAL A 680 19.75 10.42 34.28
CA VAL A 680 19.11 9.96 35.52
C VAL A 680 19.32 10.98 36.63
N GLY A 681 18.24 11.63 37.07
CA GLY A 681 18.30 12.69 38.08
C GLY A 681 18.69 12.22 39.48
N SER A 682 18.58 10.93 39.77
CA SER A 682 19.01 10.32 41.03
C SER A 682 19.85 9.05 40.78
N ALA A 683 19.39 7.88 41.23
CA ALA A 683 20.11 6.61 41.12
C ALA A 683 19.51 5.70 40.03
N ALA A 684 20.37 4.86 39.46
CA ALA A 684 19.97 3.78 38.56
C ALA A 684 20.26 2.41 39.19
N ILE A 685 19.28 1.50 39.15
CA ILE A 685 19.39 0.13 39.66
C ILE A 685 19.12 -0.82 38.49
N ILE A 686 20.15 -1.58 38.11
CA ILE A 686 20.13 -2.43 36.91
C ILE A 686 20.21 -3.90 37.30
N ASN A 687 19.16 -4.65 36.95
CA ASN A 687 18.98 -6.08 37.13
C ASN A 687 19.55 -6.58 38.46
N ALA A 688 18.94 -6.16 39.57
CA ALA A 688 19.37 -6.53 40.91
C ALA A 688 19.50 -8.05 41.13
N ALA A 689 18.78 -8.87 40.36
CA ALA A 689 18.84 -10.35 40.38
C ALA A 689 19.98 -10.97 39.53
N GLY A 690 20.81 -10.16 38.85
CA GLY A 690 21.83 -10.62 37.91
C GLY A 690 21.26 -11.05 36.55
N GLY A 691 22.11 -11.15 35.53
CA GLY A 691 21.71 -11.48 34.15
C GLY A 691 21.16 -10.30 33.34
N GLY A 692 20.83 -10.56 32.07
CA GLY A 692 20.28 -9.56 31.14
C GLY A 692 21.32 -8.63 30.52
N THR A 693 20.87 -7.79 29.59
CA THR A 693 21.72 -6.85 28.85
C THR A 693 21.20 -5.41 28.92
N MET A 694 21.96 -4.53 29.56
CA MET A 694 21.77 -3.08 29.52
C MET A 694 22.51 -2.48 28.32
N VAL A 695 21.96 -1.42 27.74
CA VAL A 695 22.55 -0.73 26.59
C VAL A 695 22.56 0.78 26.80
N GLY A 696 23.67 1.43 26.45
CA GLY A 696 23.78 2.90 26.41
C GLY A 696 24.65 3.52 27.48
N THR A 697 24.81 4.83 27.40
CA THR A 697 25.54 5.65 28.37
C THR A 697 24.58 6.13 29.45
N ILE A 698 24.72 5.61 30.66
CA ILE A 698 23.97 6.04 31.85
C ILE A 698 24.75 7.15 32.54
N ILE A 699 24.13 8.31 32.72
CA ILE A 699 24.70 9.40 33.51
C ILE A 699 23.74 9.74 34.66
N ALA A 700 24.14 9.39 35.88
CA ALA A 700 23.32 9.47 37.08
C ALA A 700 23.92 10.45 38.11
N GLN A 701 23.07 11.23 38.78
CA GLN A 701 23.56 12.12 39.84
C GLN A 701 23.94 11.36 41.12
N SER A 702 23.17 10.33 41.48
CA SER A 702 23.20 9.67 42.81
C SER A 702 23.56 8.19 42.75
N GLY A 703 24.37 7.77 41.78
CA GLY A 703 24.96 6.43 41.76
C GLY A 703 24.30 5.47 40.79
N VAL A 704 25.01 4.36 40.52
CA VAL A 704 24.54 3.27 39.66
C VAL A 704 24.88 1.94 40.34
N ALA A 705 23.90 1.06 40.46
CA ALA A 705 24.05 -0.27 41.03
C ALA A 705 23.73 -1.35 39.98
N PHE A 706 24.61 -2.33 39.86
CA PHE A 706 24.48 -3.47 38.95
C PHE A 706 24.50 -4.77 39.75
N SER A 707 23.42 -5.54 39.62
CA SER A 707 23.25 -6.81 40.36
C SER A 707 23.36 -6.62 41.88
N THR A 708 23.25 -7.72 42.62
CA THR A 708 23.41 -7.78 44.08
C THR A 708 24.25 -8.98 44.47
N ALA A 709 24.89 -8.90 45.64
CA ALA A 709 25.82 -9.92 46.11
C ALA A 709 25.13 -11.29 46.22
N GLY A 710 25.80 -12.34 45.73
CA GLY A 710 25.28 -13.71 45.73
C GLY A 710 24.66 -14.15 44.39
N ASN A 711 24.44 -13.24 43.45
CA ASN A 711 24.03 -13.62 42.09
C ASN A 711 25.24 -14.02 41.25
N THR A 712 25.18 -15.19 40.61
CA THR A 712 26.24 -15.70 39.73
C THR A 712 25.98 -15.46 38.24
N SER A 713 24.79 -14.94 37.89
CA SER A 713 24.40 -14.63 36.52
C SER A 713 25.02 -13.30 36.09
N ILE A 714 25.87 -13.35 35.05
CA ILE A 714 26.57 -12.17 34.55
C ILE A 714 25.59 -11.16 33.96
N LEU A 715 25.60 -9.94 34.47
CA LEU A 715 24.90 -8.78 33.89
C LEU A 715 25.83 -8.07 32.90
N THR A 716 25.36 -7.83 31.68
CA THR A 716 26.15 -7.12 30.65
C THR A 716 25.66 -5.70 30.46
N LEU A 717 26.58 -4.73 30.41
CA LEU A 717 26.34 -3.38 29.90
C LEU A 717 27.15 -3.16 28.63
N ASN A 718 26.48 -2.97 27.50
CA ASN A 718 27.10 -2.43 26.29
C ASN A 718 26.94 -0.91 26.31
N GLY A 719 27.92 -0.19 26.85
CA GLY A 719 27.74 1.21 27.21
C GLY A 719 28.69 1.71 28.30
N ARG A 720 28.20 2.65 29.11
CA ARG A 720 28.95 3.31 30.18
C ARG A 720 28.07 3.57 31.39
N ALA A 721 28.61 3.50 32.59
CA ALA A 721 27.93 3.88 33.82
C ALA A 721 28.68 5.02 34.50
N LEU A 722 28.14 6.23 34.45
CA LEU A 722 28.79 7.45 34.93
C LEU A 722 27.97 8.04 36.08
N SER A 723 28.48 7.92 37.29
CA SER A 723 27.91 8.59 38.47
C SER A 723 28.65 9.91 38.72
N LEU A 724 27.91 11.00 38.92
CA LEU A 724 28.48 12.33 39.12
C LEU A 724 28.83 12.60 40.59
N GLY A 725 27.92 12.28 41.52
CA GLY A 725 28.03 12.65 42.94
C GLY A 725 28.09 11.49 43.94
N ALA A 726 27.80 10.25 43.51
CA ALA A 726 27.76 9.09 44.41
C ALA A 726 28.51 7.88 43.84
N ALA A 727 28.49 6.77 44.57
CA ALA A 727 29.29 5.60 44.24
C ALA A 727 28.65 4.73 43.14
N ILE A 728 29.48 3.92 42.48
CA ILE A 728 29.03 2.80 41.65
C ILE A 728 29.24 1.49 42.40
N THR A 729 28.26 0.58 42.33
CA THR A 729 28.36 -0.76 42.91
C THR A 729 28.12 -1.83 41.85
N LEU A 730 28.99 -2.85 41.85
CA LEU A 730 29.05 -3.89 40.81
C LEU A 730 29.15 -5.27 41.45
N VAL A 731 28.41 -6.22 40.89
CA VAL A 731 28.53 -7.66 41.17
C VAL A 731 28.46 -8.41 39.85
N ASP A 732 29.49 -9.21 39.55
CA ASP A 732 29.58 -10.07 38.37
C ASP A 732 29.05 -9.40 37.09
N THR A 733 29.57 -8.19 36.83
CA THR A 733 29.10 -7.32 35.74
C THR A 733 30.18 -7.19 34.67
N VAL A 734 29.80 -7.40 33.41
CA VAL A 734 30.65 -7.16 32.25
C VAL A 734 30.25 -5.83 31.61
N ILE A 735 31.20 -4.90 31.49
CA ILE A 735 30.97 -3.60 30.84
C ILE A 735 31.83 -3.49 29.59
N ASN A 736 31.19 -3.37 28.43
CA ASN A 736 31.83 -3.21 27.13
C ASN A 736 31.68 -1.76 26.68
N VAL A 737 32.78 -1.00 26.71
CA VAL A 737 32.78 0.39 26.25
C VAL A 737 32.68 0.44 24.74
N PRO A 738 31.66 1.11 24.17
CA PRO A 738 31.57 1.28 22.73
C PRO A 738 32.75 2.11 22.20
N ALA A 739 33.28 1.71 21.04
CA ALA A 739 34.27 2.52 20.32
C ALA A 739 33.76 3.97 20.14
N PRO A 740 34.64 4.99 20.28
CA PRO A 740 34.29 6.39 20.09
C PRO A 740 33.49 6.65 18.79
#